data_AF-A0AAU0R5X5-F1
#
_entry.id   AF-A0AAU0R5X5-F1
#
_cell.length_a   1.000
_cell.length_b   1.000
_cell.length_c   1.000
_cell.angle_alpha   90.00
_cell.angle_beta   90.00
_cell.angle_gamma   90.00
#
_symmetry.space_group_name_H-M   'P 1'
#
loop_
_entity.id
_entity.type
_entity.pdbx_description
1 polymer ?
#
loop_
_entity_poly.entity_id
_entity_poly.type
_entity_poly.pdbx_seq_one_letter_code
_entity_poly.pdbx_strand_id
1 'polypeptide(L)'
;MNIRRYLLVLLLPLISWMPADQPRIFLIGDSTMSNKPLEDNPERGWGQLFPQFLDGIEVKNYAVNGRSTKSFINEHRWDSVLAQLKQGDWVLIQFGHNDQKKEDSSRYAAPNGAYKDNLLRFVKEARAKGANPVLITPVMRRKFDDKGNFVDQHGEYPGVVRALAAQYKVPLIDLHKSSEALIVQHGVQGSEKLFKTTPAGHYTKLPDGVTDNTHFNTYGATLIAGLVAKEIHEKHIGLDPFLKKTAFEGKYRFDLPEIYEPHFRRDTLNILSFGAKSDGVTLNSQSINAAIDTCSNRGGGVVMIPSGLWLTGPIVLKSNVNLYLAPNSILQFTTDFSQYPLIETTYEGLKAMRCQAPLSALNAENIAITGKGILDGGGDAWRIVKKDKLTESQWKRLTTSGGITGDDQKTWYPSEKSLKGSKTQQAGVIAPGKTAADYNDIKDFLRPNMISIASCKYVLLEGVTFQNSPAWCLHPLLCEHITLRNVYAKNPWYAQNGDGLDLESCRFARIEGCTFDVGDDGICIKSGRDEQGRKRGVPTADVIVNNCTVYHAHGGFVIGSEMSGGANNLYVSDCSFLGTDIGLRFKTTRGRGGIVEKIYVSNINMENIPAEAILFDMYYMAKDPVVLVGEKRETPKVETIPVTDGTPRFRDFHINNVVCNGAAKAIFIRGLPEMPISDIYLNNITIKADKAGDCIEGKNIQLTNVKLLTADNGKMNVQDSKAIKMGD
;
A
#
# COMPACT_ATOMS: atom_id res chain seq x y z
N MET A 1 -8.95 -74.41 44.23
CA MET A 1 -9.11 -73.84 42.88
C MET A 1 -8.48 -72.45 42.89
N ASN A 2 -7.41 -72.27 42.11
CA ASN A 2 -6.60 -71.06 42.02
C ASN A 2 -7.40 -69.85 41.52
N ILE A 3 -7.08 -68.65 42.00
CA ILE A 3 -6.34 -67.61 41.24
C ILE A 3 -6.23 -66.35 42.11
N ARG A 4 -5.00 -66.04 42.53
CA ARG A 4 -4.55 -64.73 43.03
C ARG A 4 -4.63 -63.72 41.89
N ARG A 5 -5.32 -62.59 42.07
CA ARG A 5 -5.19 -61.41 41.19
C ARG A 5 -4.21 -60.42 41.82
N TYR A 6 -3.10 -60.22 41.13
CA TYR A 6 -2.12 -59.16 41.39
C TYR A 6 -2.75 -57.80 41.03
N LEU A 7 -2.79 -56.87 41.99
CA LEU A 7 -2.97 -55.45 41.71
C LEU A 7 -1.56 -54.84 41.62
N LEU A 8 -1.05 -54.66 40.40
CA LEU A 8 0.18 -53.92 40.16
C LEU A 8 -0.20 -52.42 40.12
N VAL A 9 0.18 -51.67 41.17
CA VAL A 9 0.10 -50.21 41.16
C VAL A 9 1.30 -49.68 40.36
N LEU A 10 1.04 -49.26 39.13
CA LEU A 10 1.99 -48.51 38.29
C LEU A 10 2.04 -47.06 38.79
N LEU A 11 3.06 -46.74 39.60
CA LEU A 11 3.48 -45.37 39.90
C LEU A 11 4.21 -44.81 38.67
N LEU A 12 3.49 -44.08 37.81
CA LEU A 12 4.09 -43.22 36.79
C LEU A 12 4.64 -41.96 37.49
N PRO A 13 5.92 -41.59 37.29
CA PRO A 13 6.40 -40.30 37.75
C PRO A 13 5.75 -39.22 36.88
N LEU A 14 4.89 -38.40 37.49
CA LEU A 14 4.48 -37.11 36.94
C LEU A 14 5.73 -36.22 36.87
N ILE A 15 6.48 -36.33 35.78
CA ILE A 15 7.46 -35.31 35.40
C ILE A 15 6.63 -34.07 35.08
N SER A 16 6.56 -33.15 36.04
CA SER A 16 6.06 -31.80 35.80
C SER A 16 6.90 -31.21 34.68
N TRP A 17 6.31 -31.09 33.49
CA TRP A 17 6.87 -30.34 32.39
C TRP A 17 6.81 -28.86 32.79
N MET A 18 7.81 -28.39 33.55
CA MET A 18 8.02 -26.96 33.69
C MET A 18 8.37 -26.45 32.28
N PRO A 19 7.57 -25.53 31.70
CA PRO A 19 7.94 -24.95 30.42
C PRO A 19 9.33 -24.33 30.58
N ALA A 20 10.26 -24.71 29.69
CA ALA A 20 11.55 -24.04 29.64
C ALA A 20 11.29 -22.53 29.49
N ASP A 21 11.96 -21.70 30.31
CA ASP A 21 11.88 -20.25 30.19
C ASP A 21 12.16 -19.89 28.73
N GLN A 22 11.23 -19.20 28.07
CA GLN A 22 11.42 -18.79 26.68
C GLN A 22 12.64 -17.85 26.59
N PRO A 23 13.50 -18.03 25.56
CA PRO A 23 14.64 -17.15 25.38
C PRO A 23 14.16 -15.71 25.15
N ARG A 24 14.92 -14.74 25.63
CA ARG A 24 14.63 -13.31 25.44
C ARG A 24 15.75 -12.66 24.65
N ILE A 25 15.46 -11.51 24.03
CA ILE A 25 16.46 -10.71 23.32
C ILE A 25 16.79 -9.48 24.16
N PHE A 26 18.05 -9.35 24.56
CA PHE A 26 18.59 -8.16 25.20
C PHE A 26 19.31 -7.32 24.14
N LEU A 27 18.88 -6.07 23.97
CA LEU A 27 19.56 -5.12 23.10
C LEU A 27 20.45 -4.21 23.97
N ILE A 28 21.75 -4.15 23.70
CA ILE A 28 22.65 -3.19 24.33
C ILE A 28 23.31 -2.31 23.27
N GLY A 29 23.28 -1.00 23.49
CA GLY A 29 23.83 -0.08 22.51
C GLY A 29 23.65 1.40 22.83
N ASP A 30 23.83 2.20 21.78
CA ASP A 30 23.82 3.66 21.84
C ASP A 30 22.45 4.29 21.49
N SER A 31 22.45 5.59 21.23
CA SER A 31 21.25 6.37 20.97
C SER A 31 20.48 5.93 19.73
N THR A 32 21.13 5.33 18.73
CA THR A 32 20.47 4.88 17.49
C THR A 32 19.60 3.63 17.70
N MET A 33 19.86 2.86 18.77
CA MET A 33 19.10 1.65 19.14
C MET A 33 18.06 1.92 20.25
N SER A 34 18.31 2.90 21.12
CA SER A 34 17.54 3.15 22.36
C SER A 34 16.06 3.50 22.19
N ASN A 35 15.25 3.19 23.21
CA ASN A 35 13.85 3.62 23.30
C ASN A 35 13.73 5.14 23.47
N LYS A 36 12.78 5.74 22.77
CA LYS A 36 12.48 7.18 22.82
C LYS A 36 11.05 7.44 23.32
N PRO A 37 10.81 8.54 24.04
CA PRO A 37 9.45 8.99 24.36
C PRO A 37 8.62 9.13 23.08
N LEU A 38 7.36 8.68 23.13
CA LEU A 38 6.46 8.74 21.98
C LEU A 38 5.85 10.13 21.81
N GLU A 39 5.56 10.78 22.93
CA GLU A 39 4.87 12.07 22.97
C GLU A 39 5.81 13.22 22.61
N ASP A 40 5.38 13.99 21.62
CA ASP A 40 6.02 15.22 21.18
C ASP A 40 7.51 15.06 20.84
N ASN A 41 7.86 13.91 20.26
CA ASN A 41 9.23 13.58 19.88
C ASN A 41 9.23 12.76 18.58
N PRO A 42 9.88 13.23 17.49
CA PRO A 42 9.98 12.50 16.24
C PRO A 42 10.96 11.33 16.28
N GLU A 43 11.89 11.33 17.25
CA GLU A 43 13.02 10.40 17.27
C GLU A 43 12.60 8.99 17.65
N ARG A 44 13.12 7.98 16.96
CA ARG A 44 12.97 6.56 17.31
C ARG A 44 14.32 5.86 17.19
N GLY A 45 14.61 4.95 18.11
CA GLY A 45 15.72 4.01 17.94
C GLY A 45 15.27 2.77 17.18
N TRP A 46 16.13 2.16 16.38
CA TRP A 46 15.75 0.95 15.66
C TRP A 46 15.41 -0.21 16.62
N GLY A 47 16.09 -0.30 17.76
CA GLY A 47 15.79 -1.30 18.79
C GLY A 47 14.43 -1.12 19.45
N GLN A 48 13.86 0.10 19.38
CA GLN A 48 12.49 0.39 19.83
C GLN A 48 11.45 -0.23 18.88
N LEU A 49 11.74 -0.27 17.57
CA LEU A 49 10.82 -0.76 16.55
C LEU A 49 11.09 -2.21 16.15
N PHE A 50 12.27 -2.76 16.49
CA PHE A 50 12.63 -4.15 16.26
C PHE A 50 11.59 -5.19 16.71
N PRO A 51 10.88 -5.04 17.84
CA PRO A 51 9.84 -5.99 18.24
C PRO A 51 8.75 -6.23 17.19
N GLN A 52 8.48 -5.28 16.29
CA GLN A 52 7.45 -5.45 15.26
C GLN A 52 7.82 -6.48 14.18
N PHE A 53 9.09 -6.88 14.10
CA PHE A 53 9.59 -7.91 13.18
C PHE A 53 9.69 -9.29 13.82
N LEU A 54 9.21 -9.44 15.05
CA LEU A 54 9.30 -10.66 15.81
C LEU A 54 7.92 -11.10 16.31
N ASP A 55 7.74 -12.40 16.50
CA ASP A 55 6.59 -13.00 17.17
C ASP A 55 7.08 -14.04 18.20
N GLY A 56 6.41 -14.11 19.35
CA GLY A 56 6.68 -15.13 20.36
C GLY A 56 8.01 -15.02 21.12
N ILE A 57 8.64 -13.84 21.14
CA ILE A 57 9.86 -13.57 21.92
C ILE A 57 9.84 -12.17 22.54
N GLU A 58 10.29 -12.06 23.79
CA GLU A 58 10.39 -10.77 24.49
C GLU A 58 11.69 -10.05 24.10
N VAL A 59 11.58 -8.75 23.78
CA VAL A 59 12.73 -7.87 23.54
C VAL A 59 12.87 -6.88 24.70
N LYS A 60 14.02 -6.91 25.36
CA LYS A 60 14.43 -5.96 26.40
C LYS A 60 15.50 -5.02 25.87
N ASN A 61 15.09 -3.80 25.53
CA ASN A 61 16.01 -2.78 25.01
C ASN A 61 16.68 -1.99 26.14
N TYR A 62 17.96 -2.25 26.37
CA TYR A 62 18.81 -1.56 27.34
C TYR A 62 19.72 -0.51 26.71
N ALA A 63 19.60 -0.24 25.40
CA ALA A 63 20.37 0.82 24.77
C ALA A 63 19.99 2.20 25.30
N VAL A 64 20.98 3.10 25.41
CA VAL A 64 20.80 4.41 26.07
C VAL A 64 21.46 5.53 25.29
N ASN A 65 20.77 6.68 25.26
CA ASN A 65 21.28 7.91 24.66
C ASN A 65 22.67 8.29 25.13
N GLY A 66 23.58 8.55 24.18
CA GLY A 66 24.92 9.08 24.46
C GLY A 66 25.86 8.09 25.15
N ARG A 67 25.54 6.79 25.23
CA ARG A 67 26.44 5.80 25.84
C ARG A 67 27.38 5.21 24.81
N SER A 68 28.63 5.01 25.23
CA SER A 68 29.66 4.24 24.54
C SER A 68 29.84 2.90 25.27
N THR A 69 30.64 1.99 24.73
CA THR A 69 30.98 0.74 25.45
C THR A 69 31.57 1.04 26.84
N LYS A 70 32.42 2.07 26.94
CA LYS A 70 33.08 2.49 28.18
C LYS A 70 32.10 3.06 29.20
N SER A 71 31.27 4.03 28.82
CA SER A 71 30.32 4.63 29.77
C SER A 71 29.22 3.66 30.15
N PHE A 72 28.81 2.76 29.26
CA PHE A 72 27.82 1.71 29.57
C PHE A 72 28.31 0.76 30.67
N ILE A 73 29.59 0.42 30.67
CA ILE A 73 30.24 -0.36 31.74
C ILE A 73 30.37 0.48 33.01
N ASN A 74 30.93 1.68 32.92
CA ASN A 74 31.20 2.53 34.09
C ASN A 74 29.93 2.97 34.84
N GLU A 75 28.80 3.07 34.13
CA GLU A 75 27.48 3.37 34.72
C GLU A 75 26.76 2.11 35.24
N HIS A 76 27.42 0.96 35.32
CA HIS A 76 26.84 -0.32 35.80
C HIS A 76 25.61 -0.81 35.02
N ARG A 77 25.45 -0.35 33.77
CA ARG A 77 24.32 -0.77 32.91
C ARG A 77 24.51 -2.18 32.40
N TRP A 78 25.75 -2.53 32.06
CA TRP A 78 26.07 -3.91 31.70
C TRP A 78 25.87 -4.87 32.87
N ASP A 79 26.26 -4.48 34.09
CA ASP A 79 26.03 -5.29 35.29
C ASP A 79 24.54 -5.59 35.50
N SER A 80 23.68 -4.59 35.24
CA SER A 80 22.22 -4.72 35.30
C SER A 80 21.65 -5.71 34.27
N VAL A 81 22.23 -5.76 33.07
CA VAL A 81 21.86 -6.72 32.03
C VAL A 81 22.38 -8.12 32.39
N LEU A 82 23.66 -8.22 32.75
CA LEU A 82 24.34 -9.47 33.08
C LEU A 82 23.68 -10.20 34.26
N ALA A 83 23.17 -9.46 35.25
CA ALA A 83 22.43 -10.01 36.38
C ALA A 83 21.11 -10.70 35.97
N GLN A 84 20.54 -10.33 34.82
CA GLN A 84 19.27 -10.86 34.32
C GLN A 84 19.42 -11.96 33.28
N LEU A 85 20.59 -12.09 32.64
CA LEU A 85 20.82 -13.08 31.60
C LEU A 85 20.70 -14.51 32.15
N LYS A 86 20.01 -15.34 31.37
CA LYS A 86 19.85 -16.78 31.59
C LYS A 86 20.32 -17.54 30.37
N GLN A 87 20.46 -18.85 30.53
CA GLN A 87 20.78 -19.76 29.44
C GLN A 87 19.75 -19.64 28.31
N GLY A 88 20.23 -19.50 27.07
CA GLY A 88 19.38 -19.39 25.88
C GLY A 88 18.98 -17.96 25.50
N ASP A 89 19.14 -16.96 26.38
CA ASP A 89 18.92 -15.55 26.02
C ASP A 89 19.86 -15.11 24.89
N TRP A 90 19.46 -14.09 24.15
CA TRP A 90 20.24 -13.46 23.09
C TRP A 90 20.69 -12.07 23.52
N VAL A 91 21.91 -11.68 23.16
CA VAL A 91 22.44 -10.33 23.43
C VAL A 91 22.91 -9.70 22.13
N LEU A 92 22.14 -8.75 21.60
CA LEU A 92 22.48 -8.00 20.39
C LEU A 92 23.24 -6.74 20.80
N ILE A 93 24.48 -6.61 20.32
CA ILE A 93 25.46 -5.63 20.81
C ILE A 93 25.82 -4.67 19.67
N GLN A 94 25.44 -3.39 19.79
CA GLN A 94 25.79 -2.35 18.83
C GLN A 94 26.31 -1.08 19.52
N PHE A 95 27.57 -0.73 19.28
CA PHE A 95 28.20 0.51 19.77
C PHE A 95 29.06 1.15 18.67
N GLY A 96 29.82 2.20 18.99
CA GLY A 96 30.77 2.85 18.09
C GLY A 96 30.55 4.36 17.91
N HIS A 97 29.30 4.84 17.94
CA HIS A 97 29.01 6.26 17.71
C HIS A 97 29.61 7.19 18.75
N ASN A 98 29.48 6.81 20.03
CA ASN A 98 29.96 7.61 21.15
C ASN A 98 31.38 7.23 21.56
N ASP A 99 31.83 6.01 21.24
CA ASP A 99 33.20 5.53 21.48
C ASP A 99 34.23 6.38 20.71
N GLN A 100 33.83 6.99 19.59
CA GLN A 100 34.65 7.86 18.73
C GLN A 100 34.94 9.26 19.29
N LYS A 101 34.27 9.70 20.35
CA LYS A 101 34.34 11.08 20.89
C LYS A 101 35.63 11.30 21.68
N LYS A 102 36.76 11.47 20.99
CA LYS A 102 38.11 11.66 21.59
C LYS A 102 38.16 12.78 22.63
N GLU A 103 37.37 13.82 22.41
CA GLU A 103 37.22 14.99 23.27
C GLU A 103 36.47 14.71 24.59
N ASP A 104 35.71 13.62 24.67
CA ASP A 104 34.96 13.22 25.86
C ASP A 104 35.56 11.95 26.46
N SER A 105 36.50 12.11 27.40
CA SER A 105 37.23 11.00 28.02
C SER A 105 36.32 10.00 28.77
N SER A 106 35.11 10.41 29.16
CA SER A 106 34.13 9.53 29.78
C SER A 106 33.51 8.54 28.79
N ARG A 107 33.48 8.90 27.50
CA ARG A 107 32.91 8.10 26.41
C ARG A 107 33.97 7.47 25.50
N TYR A 108 35.07 8.16 25.26
CA TYR A 108 36.09 7.72 24.31
C TYR A 108 36.63 6.32 24.64
N ALA A 109 36.62 5.45 23.63
CA ALA A 109 37.22 4.13 23.69
C ALA A 109 37.95 3.87 22.37
N ALA A 110 39.28 3.84 22.40
CA ALA A 110 40.08 3.64 21.19
C ALA A 110 39.71 2.30 20.49
N PRO A 111 39.61 2.28 19.15
CA PRO A 111 39.05 1.14 18.40
C PRO A 111 39.84 -0.15 18.65
N ASN A 112 41.17 -0.11 18.53
CA ASN A 112 42.08 -1.24 18.76
C ASN A 112 42.54 -1.38 20.23
N GLY A 113 41.82 -0.76 21.18
CA GLY A 113 42.08 -0.87 22.63
C GLY A 113 40.77 -1.07 23.38
N ALA A 114 40.41 -0.11 24.25
CA ALA A 114 39.25 -0.21 25.13
C ALA A 114 37.94 -0.59 24.41
N TYR A 115 37.69 -0.13 23.18
CA TYR A 115 36.47 -0.51 22.44
C TYR A 115 36.42 -2.02 22.15
N LYS A 116 37.49 -2.55 21.57
CA LYS A 116 37.67 -3.98 21.29
C LYS A 116 37.55 -4.80 22.58
N ASP A 117 38.23 -4.37 23.64
CA ASP A 117 38.25 -5.09 24.92
C ASP A 117 36.88 -5.11 25.59
N ASN A 118 36.15 -3.99 25.55
CA ASN A 118 34.80 -3.90 26.10
C ASN A 118 33.79 -4.76 25.31
N LEU A 119 33.85 -4.75 23.97
CA LEU A 119 33.01 -5.65 23.16
C LEU A 119 33.29 -7.12 23.47
N LEU A 120 34.58 -7.48 23.58
CA LEU A 120 34.97 -8.83 23.95
C LEU A 120 34.51 -9.21 25.36
N ARG A 121 34.53 -8.27 26.30
CA ARG A 121 33.99 -8.45 27.65
C ARG A 121 32.51 -8.81 27.60
N PHE A 122 31.68 -8.05 26.88
CA PHE A 122 30.25 -8.34 26.72
C PHE A 122 30.02 -9.75 26.13
N VAL A 123 30.77 -10.11 25.09
CA VAL A 123 30.69 -11.45 24.45
C VAL A 123 31.04 -12.56 25.43
N LYS A 124 32.16 -12.43 26.16
CA LYS A 124 32.63 -13.47 27.09
C LYS A 124 31.68 -13.63 28.27
N GLU A 125 31.24 -12.52 28.86
CA GLU A 125 30.36 -12.54 30.02
C GLU A 125 28.93 -13.02 29.67
N ALA A 126 28.41 -12.67 28.49
CA ALA A 126 27.15 -13.24 27.99
C ALA A 126 27.24 -14.76 27.81
N ARG A 127 28.31 -15.26 27.17
CA ARG A 127 28.54 -16.71 27.02
C ARG A 127 28.71 -17.41 28.36
N ALA A 128 29.35 -16.79 29.34
CA ALA A 128 29.49 -17.34 30.69
C ALA A 128 28.13 -17.51 31.41
N LYS A 129 27.11 -16.74 31.02
CA LYS A 129 25.71 -16.91 31.47
C LYS A 129 24.90 -17.90 30.63
N GLY A 130 25.50 -18.52 29.61
CA GLY A 130 24.82 -19.38 28.65
C GLY A 130 23.98 -18.62 27.63
N ALA A 131 24.17 -17.31 27.49
CA ALA A 131 23.49 -16.48 26.49
C ALA A 131 24.28 -16.45 25.16
N ASN A 132 23.56 -16.14 24.09
CA ASN A 132 24.03 -16.10 22.70
C ASN A 132 24.32 -14.65 22.27
N PRO A 133 25.58 -14.18 22.31
CA PRO A 133 25.90 -12.84 21.83
C PRO A 133 25.84 -12.76 20.30
N VAL A 134 25.40 -11.61 19.79
CA VAL A 134 25.44 -11.22 18.38
C VAL A 134 26.09 -9.84 18.30
N LEU A 135 27.14 -9.72 17.50
CA LEU A 135 27.81 -8.45 17.28
C LEU A 135 27.17 -7.74 16.09
N ILE A 136 26.91 -6.44 16.25
CA ILE A 136 26.33 -5.59 15.21
C ILE A 136 27.27 -4.42 14.96
N THR A 137 27.65 -4.19 13.70
CA THR A 137 28.47 -3.02 13.35
C THR A 137 27.68 -1.72 13.59
N PRO A 138 28.35 -0.58 13.86
CA PRO A 138 27.66 0.69 14.04
C PRO A 138 26.80 1.03 12.80
N VAL A 139 25.53 1.37 12.99
CA VAL A 139 24.68 1.87 11.89
C VAL A 139 25.23 3.18 11.32
N MET A 140 25.05 3.42 10.02
CA MET A 140 25.57 4.62 9.34
C MET A 140 24.90 5.92 9.79
N ARG A 141 25.71 6.97 9.87
CA ARG A 141 25.25 8.37 9.89
C ARG A 141 25.05 8.84 8.46
N ARG A 142 24.09 9.73 8.21
CA ARG A 142 23.94 10.36 6.90
C ARG A 142 25.00 11.45 6.70
N LYS A 143 25.89 11.25 5.74
CA LYS A 143 26.80 12.29 5.27
C LYS A 143 27.14 12.08 3.80
N PHE A 144 27.10 13.17 3.05
CA PHE A 144 27.53 13.21 1.67
C PHE A 144 28.56 14.33 1.50
N ASP A 145 29.48 14.16 0.56
CA ASP A 145 30.38 15.24 0.11
C ASP A 145 29.66 16.19 -0.85
N ASP A 146 30.34 17.26 -1.27
CA ASP A 146 29.79 18.26 -2.20
C ASP A 146 29.47 17.69 -3.59
N LYS A 147 29.97 16.48 -3.92
CA LYS A 147 29.70 15.76 -5.16
C LYS A 147 28.55 14.77 -5.02
N GLY A 148 27.94 14.66 -3.84
CA GLY A 148 26.86 13.72 -3.54
C GLY A 148 27.33 12.28 -3.29
N ASN A 149 28.63 12.04 -3.08
CA ASN A 149 29.13 10.72 -2.68
C ASN A 149 28.94 10.52 -1.18
N PHE A 150 28.55 9.33 -0.77
CA PHE A 150 28.42 8.99 0.64
C PHE A 150 29.78 9.02 1.35
N VAL A 151 29.82 9.52 2.59
CA VAL A 151 31.05 9.65 3.39
C VAL A 151 30.89 8.91 4.71
N ASP A 152 31.61 7.80 4.86
CA ASP A 152 31.69 7.05 6.10
C ASP A 152 32.20 7.93 7.26
N GLN A 153 31.57 7.83 8.43
CA GLN A 153 31.92 8.59 9.64
C GLN A 153 32.44 7.73 10.77
N HIS A 154 32.60 6.41 10.57
CA HIS A 154 32.89 5.48 11.64
C HIS A 154 34.32 4.92 11.67
N GLY A 155 35.15 5.22 10.67
CA GLY A 155 36.57 4.86 10.66
C GLY A 155 36.83 3.37 10.93
N GLU A 156 37.73 3.05 11.87
CA GLU A 156 38.14 1.66 12.15
C GLU A 156 37.10 0.83 12.93
N TYR A 157 36.09 1.46 13.56
CA TYR A 157 35.20 0.80 14.52
C TYR A 157 34.39 -0.36 13.92
N PRO A 158 33.78 -0.25 12.72
CA PRO A 158 33.11 -1.38 12.07
C PRO A 158 34.08 -2.54 11.79
N GLY A 159 35.33 -2.23 11.41
CA GLY A 159 36.38 -3.22 11.18
C GLY A 159 36.71 -4.03 12.43
N VAL A 160 36.79 -3.39 13.60
CA VAL A 160 37.00 -4.04 14.90
C VAL A 160 35.88 -5.03 15.21
N VAL A 161 34.62 -4.64 14.99
CA VAL A 161 33.45 -5.50 15.23
C VAL A 161 33.49 -6.73 14.32
N ARG A 162 33.75 -6.54 13.02
CA ARG A 162 33.89 -7.64 12.04
C ARG A 162 35.01 -8.61 12.44
N ALA A 163 36.17 -8.07 12.81
CA ALA A 163 37.33 -8.86 13.23
C ALA A 163 37.04 -9.67 14.51
N LEU A 164 36.40 -9.08 15.52
CA LEU A 164 36.00 -9.78 16.73
C LEU A 164 34.98 -10.88 16.45
N ALA A 165 33.97 -10.61 15.61
CA ALA A 165 32.97 -11.60 15.24
C ALA A 165 33.60 -12.82 14.57
N ALA A 166 34.52 -12.59 13.61
CA ALA A 166 35.27 -13.66 12.95
C ALA A 166 36.18 -14.42 13.94
N GLN A 167 36.99 -13.70 14.73
CA GLN A 167 37.97 -14.30 15.64
C GLN A 167 37.31 -15.17 16.73
N TYR A 168 36.20 -14.69 17.29
CA TYR A 168 35.53 -15.35 18.42
C TYR A 168 34.29 -16.15 18.01
N LYS A 169 34.07 -16.34 16.70
CA LYS A 169 32.94 -17.07 16.12
C LYS A 169 31.60 -16.58 16.69
N VAL A 170 31.41 -15.27 16.71
CA VAL A 170 30.17 -14.62 17.14
C VAL A 170 29.38 -14.27 15.88
N PRO A 171 28.06 -14.56 15.80
CA PRO A 171 27.24 -14.09 14.69
C PRO A 171 27.37 -12.57 14.49
N LEU A 172 27.42 -12.15 13.22
CA LEU A 172 27.61 -10.76 12.82
C LEU A 172 26.41 -10.25 12.02
N ILE A 173 25.84 -9.14 12.43
CA ILE A 173 24.95 -8.30 11.61
C ILE A 173 25.78 -7.08 11.16
N ASP A 174 25.96 -6.92 9.85
CA ASP A 174 26.79 -5.85 9.29
C ASP A 174 25.94 -4.63 8.92
N LEU A 175 25.34 -4.04 9.95
CA LEU A 175 24.43 -2.91 9.81
C LEU A 175 25.09 -1.67 9.21
N HIS A 176 26.40 -1.48 9.41
CA HIS A 176 27.22 -0.47 8.72
C HIS A 176 27.08 -0.59 7.21
N LYS A 177 27.29 -1.79 6.65
CA LYS A 177 27.17 -2.04 5.20
C LYS A 177 25.73 -1.92 4.70
N SER A 178 24.77 -2.54 5.40
CA SER A 178 23.38 -2.58 4.93
C SER A 178 22.68 -1.22 5.05
N SER A 179 22.99 -0.42 6.07
CA SER A 179 22.47 0.95 6.19
C SER A 179 23.13 1.94 5.24
N GLU A 180 24.41 1.76 4.88
CA GLU A 180 25.04 2.53 3.79
C GLU A 180 24.29 2.31 2.48
N ALA A 181 24.07 1.05 2.11
CA ALA A 181 23.35 0.71 0.89
C ALA A 181 21.95 1.33 0.86
N LEU A 182 21.24 1.32 2.00
CA LEU A 182 19.92 1.97 2.13
C LEU A 182 20.00 3.48 1.92
N ILE A 183 20.97 4.16 2.54
CA ILE A 183 21.14 5.62 2.42
C ILE A 183 21.54 6.00 0.99
N VAL A 184 22.49 5.28 0.39
CA VAL A 184 22.94 5.49 -0.99
C VAL A 184 21.81 5.26 -1.98
N GLN A 185 21.01 4.20 -1.80
CA GLN A 185 19.84 3.92 -2.65
C GLN A 185 18.83 5.09 -2.65
N HIS A 186 18.66 5.75 -1.50
CA HIS A 186 17.77 6.90 -1.38
C HIS A 186 18.41 8.22 -1.88
N GLY A 187 19.73 8.24 -2.08
CA GLY A 187 20.49 9.42 -2.50
C GLY A 187 20.46 10.55 -1.46
N VAL A 188 20.96 11.72 -1.84
CA VAL A 188 21.06 12.88 -0.95
C VAL A 188 19.69 13.29 -0.42
N GLN A 189 18.79 13.75 -1.29
CA GLN A 189 17.49 14.27 -0.86
C GLN A 189 16.58 13.18 -0.26
N GLY A 190 16.48 12.02 -0.92
CA GLY A 190 15.55 10.97 -0.50
C GLY A 190 15.91 10.32 0.83
N SER A 191 17.18 10.36 1.26
CA SER A 191 17.60 9.75 2.53
C SER A 191 17.24 10.60 3.75
N GLU A 192 16.90 11.88 3.59
CA GLU A 192 16.52 12.76 4.72
C GLU A 192 15.32 12.23 5.49
N LYS A 193 14.36 11.61 4.80
CA LYS A 193 13.17 11.01 5.41
C LYS A 193 13.44 9.82 6.31
N LEU A 194 14.66 9.27 6.30
CA LEU A 194 15.08 8.22 7.23
C LEU A 194 15.44 8.82 8.61
N PHE A 195 15.90 10.06 8.62
CA PHE A 195 16.51 10.67 9.79
C PHE A 195 15.54 11.60 10.53
N LYS A 196 15.97 12.02 11.72
CA LYS A 196 15.25 12.97 12.57
C LYS A 196 15.42 14.37 11.98
N THR A 197 14.66 14.61 10.92
CA THR A 197 14.50 15.90 10.27
C THR A 197 13.06 16.34 10.45
N THR A 198 12.84 17.52 11.03
CA THR A 198 11.49 18.07 11.17
C THR A 198 11.53 19.60 11.04
N PRO A 199 10.62 20.20 10.27
CA PRO A 199 10.46 21.65 10.22
C PRO A 199 10.02 22.26 11.57
N ALA A 200 10.18 23.58 11.68
CA ALA A 200 9.68 24.36 12.81
C ALA A 200 8.16 24.23 12.99
N GLY A 201 7.70 24.24 14.25
CA GLY A 201 6.28 24.24 14.62
C GLY A 201 5.55 22.88 14.60
N HIS A 202 6.24 21.77 14.29
CA HIS A 202 5.63 20.42 14.33
C HIS A 202 5.60 19.79 15.73
N TYR A 203 6.59 20.09 16.56
CA TYR A 203 6.72 19.55 17.92
C TYR A 203 6.96 20.68 18.92
N THR A 204 6.29 20.65 20.06
CA THR A 204 6.39 21.71 21.07
C THR A 204 7.77 21.75 21.75
N LYS A 205 8.43 20.59 21.87
CA LYS A 205 9.81 20.44 22.36
C LYS A 205 10.87 20.84 21.33
N LEU A 206 10.50 21.04 20.07
CA LEU A 206 11.39 21.42 18.97
C LEU A 206 10.75 22.58 18.18
N PRO A 207 10.57 23.76 18.82
CA PRO A 207 9.85 24.88 18.20
C PRO A 207 10.50 25.35 16.89
N ASP A 208 11.84 25.34 16.84
CA ASP A 208 12.63 25.75 15.66
C ASP A 208 12.90 24.62 14.66
N GLY A 209 12.36 23.43 14.92
CA GLY A 209 12.65 22.22 14.14
C GLY A 209 14.01 21.61 14.49
N VAL A 210 14.41 20.60 13.73
CA VAL A 210 15.70 19.91 13.91
C VAL A 210 16.13 19.24 12.60
N THR A 211 17.43 19.23 12.33
CA THR A 211 18.06 18.37 11.33
C THR A 211 19.16 17.57 12.00
N ASP A 212 18.92 16.27 12.18
CA ASP A 212 19.84 15.35 12.84
C ASP A 212 20.10 14.15 11.94
N ASN A 213 21.31 14.08 11.39
CA ASN A 213 21.75 13.04 10.46
C ASN A 213 22.27 11.76 11.14
N THR A 214 22.04 11.59 12.46
CA THR A 214 22.44 10.40 13.21
C THR A 214 21.24 9.61 13.70
N HIS A 215 20.23 10.29 14.24
CA HIS A 215 19.05 9.64 14.80
C HIS A 215 17.93 9.50 13.77
N PHE A 216 17.09 8.48 13.94
CA PHE A 216 16.03 8.16 13.00
C PHE A 216 14.70 8.73 13.45
N ASN A 217 13.79 8.95 12.51
CA ASN A 217 12.36 9.03 12.79
C ASN A 217 11.75 7.62 12.77
N THR A 218 10.42 7.51 12.93
CA THR A 218 9.72 6.21 12.88
C THR A 218 10.02 5.42 11.60
N TYR A 219 9.95 6.06 10.43
CA TYR A 219 10.16 5.39 9.14
C TYR A 219 11.59 4.84 9.01
N GLY A 220 12.61 5.66 9.30
CA GLY A 220 13.99 5.19 9.24
C GLY A 220 14.31 4.12 10.28
N ALA A 221 13.83 4.28 11.52
CA ALA A 221 14.05 3.28 12.57
C ALA A 221 13.42 1.93 12.21
N THR A 222 12.25 1.94 11.56
CA THR A 222 11.59 0.72 11.05
C THR A 222 12.42 0.06 9.96
N LEU A 223 12.94 0.83 8.99
CA LEU A 223 13.78 0.28 7.93
C LEU A 223 15.07 -0.32 8.47
N ILE A 224 15.76 0.35 9.41
CA ILE A 224 16.97 -0.16 10.04
C ILE A 224 16.67 -1.44 10.85
N ALA A 225 15.57 -1.47 11.60
CA ALA A 225 15.14 -2.68 12.31
C ALA A 225 14.81 -3.83 11.34
N GLY A 226 14.23 -3.53 10.18
CA GLY A 226 13.98 -4.48 9.11
C GLY A 226 15.27 -5.07 8.52
N LEU A 227 16.33 -4.26 8.35
CA LEU A 227 17.65 -4.75 7.94
C LEU A 227 18.23 -5.74 8.94
N VAL A 228 18.10 -5.47 10.24
CA VAL A 228 18.54 -6.40 11.30
C VAL A 228 17.78 -7.72 11.21
N ALA A 229 16.44 -7.68 11.08
CA ALA A 229 15.61 -8.87 10.93
C ALA A 229 15.94 -9.67 9.66
N LYS A 230 16.18 -8.98 8.55
CA LYS A 230 16.59 -9.59 7.28
C LYS A 230 17.94 -10.29 7.39
N GLU A 231 18.95 -9.63 7.98
CA GLU A 231 20.26 -10.26 8.16
C GLU A 231 20.23 -11.44 9.14
N ILE A 232 19.34 -11.43 10.14
CA ILE A 232 19.08 -12.60 10.99
C ILE A 232 18.66 -13.79 10.13
N HIS A 233 17.72 -13.56 9.21
CA HIS A 233 17.21 -14.60 8.31
C HIS A 233 18.27 -15.10 7.34
N GLU A 234 18.93 -14.18 6.61
CA GLU A 234 19.89 -14.52 5.56
C GLU A 234 21.14 -15.21 6.09
N LYS A 235 21.52 -14.94 7.34
CA LYS A 235 22.72 -15.53 7.98
C LYS A 235 22.39 -16.69 8.92
N HIS A 236 21.11 -17.07 9.05
CA HIS A 236 20.64 -18.12 9.95
C HIS A 236 21.20 -17.96 11.38
N ILE A 237 21.02 -16.77 11.96
CA ILE A 237 21.60 -16.42 13.27
C ILE A 237 20.99 -17.27 14.40
N GLY A 238 19.90 -18.00 14.15
CA GLY A 238 19.22 -18.86 15.13
C GLY A 238 17.99 -18.20 15.77
N LEU A 239 17.71 -16.96 15.39
CA LEU A 239 16.49 -16.22 15.71
C LEU A 239 15.40 -16.37 14.64
N ASP A 240 15.65 -17.10 13.55
CA ASP A 240 14.72 -17.35 12.45
C ASP A 240 13.33 -17.83 12.90
N PRO A 241 13.18 -18.72 13.89
CA PRO A 241 11.85 -19.18 14.34
C PRO A 241 10.97 -18.07 14.92
N PHE A 242 11.57 -16.96 15.36
CA PHE A 242 10.88 -15.84 15.97
C PHE A 242 10.64 -14.69 14.99
N LEU A 243 11.14 -14.76 13.75
CA LEU A 243 10.89 -13.73 12.74
C LEU A 243 9.41 -13.73 12.36
N LYS A 244 8.81 -12.53 12.39
CA LYS A 244 7.40 -12.34 12.08
C LYS A 244 7.09 -12.69 10.63
N LYS A 245 6.36 -13.78 10.45
CA LYS A 245 5.84 -14.21 9.15
C LYS A 245 4.64 -13.36 8.76
N THR A 246 4.39 -13.25 7.46
CA THR A 246 3.20 -12.57 6.92
C THR A 246 2.13 -13.60 6.54
N ALA A 247 0.98 -13.12 6.08
CA ALA A 247 -0.04 -13.97 5.47
C ALA A 247 0.41 -14.60 4.13
N PHE A 248 1.52 -14.13 3.55
CA PHE A 248 2.04 -14.59 2.26
C PHE A 248 3.11 -15.65 2.47
N GLU A 249 2.97 -16.79 1.79
CA GLU A 249 3.87 -17.91 1.93
C GLU A 249 5.33 -17.52 1.64
N GLY A 250 6.24 -17.91 2.53
CA GLY A 250 7.67 -17.62 2.41
C GLY A 250 8.06 -16.14 2.60
N LYS A 251 7.14 -15.27 3.04
CA LYS A 251 7.41 -13.84 3.26
C LYS A 251 7.36 -13.46 4.74
N TYR A 252 8.27 -12.59 5.12
CA TYR A 252 8.39 -12.01 6.47
C TYR A 252 8.04 -10.52 6.47
N ARG A 253 7.81 -9.96 7.67
CA ARG A 253 7.45 -8.53 7.80
C ARG A 253 8.47 -7.58 7.16
N PHE A 254 9.75 -7.95 7.11
CA PHE A 254 10.79 -7.15 6.46
C PHE A 254 10.79 -7.22 4.93
N ASP A 255 10.06 -8.16 4.33
CA ASP A 255 9.88 -8.24 2.86
C ASP A 255 8.80 -7.29 2.35
N LEU A 256 7.88 -6.88 3.24
CA LEU A 256 6.81 -5.95 2.89
C LEU A 256 7.36 -4.52 2.79
N PRO A 257 6.85 -3.72 1.83
CA PRO A 257 7.28 -2.34 1.68
C PRO A 257 6.92 -1.51 2.91
N GLU A 258 7.77 -0.54 3.24
CA GLU A 258 7.49 0.44 4.28
C GLU A 258 6.96 1.74 3.65
N ILE A 259 5.88 2.29 4.21
CA ILE A 259 5.23 3.49 3.69
C ILE A 259 5.49 4.63 4.67
N TYR A 260 6.05 5.73 4.17
CA TYR A 260 6.21 6.97 4.93
C TYR A 260 4.85 7.66 5.08
N GLU A 261 4.47 8.03 6.31
CA GLU A 261 3.24 8.79 6.56
C GLU A 261 3.52 10.30 6.70
N PRO A 262 2.66 11.16 6.12
CA PRO A 262 2.78 12.60 6.28
C PRO A 262 2.56 13.02 7.74
N HIS A 263 3.16 14.15 8.11
CA HIS A 263 3.03 14.73 9.44
C HIS A 263 2.85 16.25 9.31
N PHE A 264 1.94 16.80 10.10
CA PHE A 264 1.46 18.17 9.95
C PHE A 264 1.80 19.01 11.17
N ARG A 265 1.91 20.32 10.97
CA ARG A 265 1.86 21.29 12.07
C ARG A 265 0.51 21.17 12.78
N ARG A 266 0.49 21.49 14.07
CA ARG A 266 -0.76 21.44 14.87
C ARG A 266 -1.67 22.66 14.65
N ASP A 267 -1.17 23.68 13.97
CA ASP A 267 -1.93 24.88 13.63
C ASP A 267 -3.21 24.52 12.85
N THR A 268 -4.35 25.05 13.28
CA THR A 268 -5.65 24.78 12.65
C THR A 268 -6.29 26.07 12.15
N LEU A 269 -6.64 26.10 10.86
CA LEU A 269 -7.41 27.17 10.23
C LEU A 269 -8.83 26.69 9.97
N ASN A 270 -9.81 27.34 10.60
CA ASN A 270 -11.22 27.06 10.38
C ASN A 270 -11.74 27.86 9.18
N ILE A 271 -12.42 27.21 8.23
CA ILE A 271 -12.96 27.88 7.03
C ILE A 271 -13.99 28.98 7.34
N LEU A 272 -14.62 28.95 8.52
CA LEU A 272 -15.50 30.02 9.00
C LEU A 272 -14.77 31.38 9.07
N SER A 273 -13.49 31.37 9.43
CA SER A 273 -12.65 32.58 9.48
C SER A 273 -12.36 33.16 8.09
N PHE A 274 -12.71 32.44 7.03
CA PHE A 274 -12.57 32.84 5.62
C PHE A 274 -13.93 33.15 4.98
N GLY A 275 -14.99 33.29 5.78
CA GLY A 275 -16.33 33.68 5.33
C GLY A 275 -17.21 32.54 4.81
N ALA A 276 -16.79 31.28 5.01
CA ALA A 276 -17.60 30.14 4.62
C ALA A 276 -18.93 30.06 5.41
N LYS A 277 -19.99 29.58 4.78
CA LYS A 277 -21.32 29.38 5.37
C LYS A 277 -21.84 27.96 5.08
N SER A 278 -22.36 27.31 6.11
CA SER A 278 -22.88 25.93 6.06
C SER A 278 -24.38 25.85 5.78
N ASP A 279 -24.93 26.81 5.04
CA ASP A 279 -26.36 26.93 4.72
C ASP A 279 -26.81 26.04 3.55
N GLY A 280 -25.89 25.26 2.97
CA GLY A 280 -26.14 24.39 1.81
C GLY A 280 -26.39 25.12 0.48
N VAL A 281 -26.29 26.45 0.45
CA VAL A 281 -26.58 27.26 -0.76
C VAL A 281 -25.44 28.23 -1.10
N THR A 282 -24.67 28.67 -0.12
CA THR A 282 -23.50 29.52 -0.33
C THR A 282 -22.37 28.72 -0.97
N LEU A 283 -21.84 29.19 -2.10
CA LEU A 283 -20.71 28.57 -2.77
C LEU A 283 -19.39 28.91 -2.03
N ASN A 284 -18.83 27.95 -1.30
CA ASN A 284 -17.72 28.15 -0.36
C ASN A 284 -16.32 28.00 -0.98
N SER A 285 -16.20 27.81 -2.30
CA SER A 285 -14.92 27.45 -2.94
C SER A 285 -13.83 28.47 -2.70
N GLN A 286 -14.16 29.77 -2.74
CA GLN A 286 -13.18 30.82 -2.48
C GLN A 286 -12.69 30.76 -1.03
N SER A 287 -13.59 30.62 -0.06
CA SER A 287 -13.24 30.53 1.36
C SER A 287 -12.39 29.30 1.68
N ILE A 288 -12.72 28.14 1.11
CA ILE A 288 -11.99 26.89 1.35
C ILE A 288 -10.59 26.97 0.71
N ASN A 289 -10.49 27.36 -0.56
CA ASN A 289 -9.19 27.48 -1.23
C ASN A 289 -8.31 28.57 -0.55
N ALA A 290 -8.89 29.70 -0.10
CA ALA A 290 -8.14 30.71 0.64
C ALA A 290 -7.60 30.19 1.97
N ALA A 291 -8.35 29.34 2.68
CA ALA A 291 -7.87 28.68 3.89
C ALA A 291 -6.71 27.71 3.60
N ILE A 292 -6.81 26.93 2.52
CA ILE A 292 -5.74 26.02 2.06
C ILE A 292 -4.49 26.79 1.67
N ASP A 293 -4.61 27.82 0.85
CA ASP A 293 -3.48 28.65 0.42
C ASP A 293 -2.82 29.32 1.63
N THR A 294 -3.61 29.86 2.55
CA THR A 294 -3.09 30.47 3.79
C THR A 294 -2.37 29.43 4.67
N CYS A 295 -2.92 28.23 4.79
CA CYS A 295 -2.31 27.14 5.55
C CYS A 295 -0.96 26.75 4.95
N SER A 296 -0.93 26.49 3.64
CA SER A 296 0.29 26.10 2.93
C SER A 296 1.37 27.19 2.99
N ASN A 297 1.00 28.46 2.77
CA ASN A 297 1.91 29.60 2.81
C ASN A 297 2.51 29.85 4.22
N ARG A 298 1.84 29.39 5.28
CA ARG A 298 2.35 29.45 6.67
C ARG A 298 3.23 28.26 7.06
N GLY A 299 3.56 27.38 6.11
CA GLY A 299 4.34 26.17 6.33
C GLY A 299 3.50 24.94 6.67
N GLY A 300 2.18 25.01 6.50
CA GLY A 300 1.26 23.88 6.66
C GLY A 300 0.50 23.83 7.98
N GLY A 301 -0.30 22.78 8.13
CA GLY A 301 -1.20 22.58 9.25
C GLY A 301 -2.51 21.93 8.82
N VAL A 302 -3.55 22.17 9.60
CA VAL A 302 -4.89 21.62 9.40
C VAL A 302 -5.82 22.71 8.89
N VAL A 303 -6.53 22.45 7.79
CA VAL A 303 -7.71 23.22 7.38
C VAL A 303 -8.94 22.45 7.81
N MET A 304 -9.71 23.01 8.74
CA MET A 304 -10.88 22.37 9.32
C MET A 304 -12.15 22.78 8.59
N ILE A 305 -12.89 21.80 8.08
CA ILE A 305 -14.29 21.88 7.68
C ILE A 305 -15.15 21.44 8.88
N PRO A 306 -15.82 22.37 9.59
CA PRO A 306 -16.64 22.01 10.74
C PRO A 306 -17.93 21.28 10.32
N SER A 307 -18.67 20.77 11.30
CA SER A 307 -20.00 20.19 11.05
C SER A 307 -20.90 21.20 10.32
N GLY A 308 -21.67 20.71 9.33
CA GLY A 308 -22.52 21.54 8.47
C GLY A 308 -22.60 21.03 7.03
N LEU A 309 -23.49 21.63 6.23
CA LEU A 309 -23.63 21.37 4.80
C LEU A 309 -22.96 22.48 3.99
N TRP A 310 -21.87 22.16 3.31
CA TRP A 310 -21.00 23.12 2.63
C TRP A 310 -21.05 22.91 1.13
N LEU A 311 -21.80 23.77 0.41
CA LEU A 311 -21.77 23.76 -1.05
C LEU A 311 -20.44 24.35 -1.55
N THR A 312 -19.80 23.70 -2.52
CA THR A 312 -18.55 24.18 -3.14
C THR A 312 -18.44 23.72 -4.59
N GLY A 313 -17.78 24.49 -5.46
CA GLY A 313 -17.09 24.01 -6.65
C GLY A 313 -15.71 23.42 -6.32
N PRO A 314 -14.79 23.37 -7.30
CA PRO A 314 -13.49 22.72 -7.15
C PRO A 314 -12.62 23.24 -6.00
N ILE A 315 -11.88 22.33 -5.37
CA ILE A 315 -10.89 22.59 -4.33
C ILE A 315 -9.51 22.08 -4.81
N VAL A 316 -8.47 22.88 -4.61
CA VAL A 316 -7.09 22.51 -4.95
C VAL A 316 -6.26 22.40 -3.68
N LEU A 317 -5.95 21.18 -3.26
CA LEU A 317 -5.10 20.92 -2.11
C LEU A 317 -3.64 21.28 -2.42
N LYS A 318 -2.92 21.76 -1.40
CA LYS A 318 -1.53 22.25 -1.49
C LYS A 318 -0.63 21.54 -0.49
N SER A 319 0.68 21.60 -0.70
CA SER A 319 1.67 20.96 0.16
C SER A 319 1.52 21.35 1.63
N ASN A 320 1.79 20.41 2.53
CA ASN A 320 1.75 20.54 3.99
C ASN A 320 0.35 20.80 4.57
N VAL A 321 -0.73 20.57 3.81
CA VAL A 321 -2.10 20.78 4.27
C VAL A 321 -2.81 19.46 4.54
N ASN A 322 -3.36 19.32 5.74
CA ASN A 322 -4.38 18.34 6.07
C ASN A 322 -5.77 18.99 6.00
N LEU A 323 -6.58 18.62 5.02
CA LEU A 323 -8.00 18.98 4.97
C LEU A 323 -8.79 18.04 5.90
N TYR A 324 -9.13 18.53 7.08
CA TYR A 324 -9.87 17.78 8.08
C TYR A 324 -11.38 18.04 8.00
N LEU A 325 -12.16 16.99 7.81
CA LEU A 325 -13.62 17.01 7.80
C LEU A 325 -14.17 16.52 9.13
N ALA A 326 -14.75 17.42 9.91
CA ALA A 326 -15.36 17.08 11.20
C ALA A 326 -16.53 16.09 11.03
N PRO A 327 -16.87 15.29 12.06
CA PRO A 327 -18.10 14.52 12.05
C PRO A 327 -19.32 15.40 11.73
N ASN A 328 -20.29 14.85 10.99
CA ASN A 328 -21.48 15.58 10.52
C ASN A 328 -21.14 16.81 9.64
N SER A 329 -20.03 16.77 8.89
CA SER A 329 -19.77 17.68 7.78
C SER A 329 -20.09 16.99 6.45
N ILE A 330 -20.79 17.70 5.57
CA ILE A 330 -21.03 17.29 4.18
C ILE A 330 -20.47 18.39 3.30
N LEU A 331 -19.44 18.06 2.54
CA LEU A 331 -18.87 18.90 1.50
C LEU A 331 -19.52 18.50 0.17
N GLN A 332 -20.54 19.24 -0.24
CA GLN A 332 -21.33 18.98 -1.45
C GLN A 332 -20.71 19.73 -2.62
N PHE A 333 -20.23 18.99 -3.62
CA PHE A 333 -19.78 19.59 -4.86
C PHE A 333 -20.98 19.98 -5.74
N THR A 334 -20.90 21.18 -6.31
CA THR A 334 -21.96 21.76 -7.13
C THR A 334 -22.17 21.02 -8.45
N THR A 335 -23.41 21.00 -8.92
CA THR A 335 -23.79 20.42 -10.22
C THR A 335 -23.71 21.45 -11.35
N ASP A 336 -23.25 22.68 -11.05
CA ASP A 336 -23.00 23.73 -12.04
C ASP A 336 -21.72 23.42 -12.83
N PHE A 337 -21.90 22.90 -14.04
CA PHE A 337 -20.83 22.60 -14.99
C PHE A 337 -19.89 23.79 -15.26
N SER A 338 -20.35 25.03 -15.12
CA SER A 338 -19.52 26.22 -15.38
C SER A 338 -18.37 26.39 -14.37
N GLN A 339 -18.50 25.80 -13.17
CA GLN A 339 -17.46 25.83 -12.14
C GLN A 339 -16.28 24.90 -12.44
N TYR A 340 -16.42 23.98 -13.41
CA TYR A 340 -15.44 22.94 -13.72
C TYR A 340 -14.81 23.23 -15.09
N PRO A 341 -13.73 24.02 -15.17
CA PRO A 341 -13.08 24.31 -16.44
C PRO A 341 -12.50 23.04 -17.08
N LEU A 342 -12.31 23.06 -18.40
CA LEU A 342 -11.57 22.00 -19.10
C LEU A 342 -10.08 22.13 -18.80
N ILE A 343 -9.46 21.02 -18.44
CA ILE A 343 -8.03 20.87 -18.17
C ILE A 343 -7.44 19.70 -18.95
N GLU A 344 -6.15 19.80 -19.27
CA GLU A 344 -5.37 18.66 -19.70
C GLU A 344 -5.03 17.77 -18.50
N THR A 345 -5.30 16.47 -18.61
CA THR A 345 -5.00 15.46 -17.59
C THR A 345 -4.81 14.08 -18.25
N THR A 346 -4.79 13.01 -17.45
CA THR A 346 -4.89 11.62 -17.92
C THR A 346 -6.28 11.08 -17.62
N TYR A 347 -6.89 10.37 -18.57
CA TYR A 347 -8.12 9.61 -18.35
C TYR A 347 -8.01 8.26 -19.07
N GLU A 348 -8.37 7.18 -18.39
CA GLU A 348 -8.19 5.81 -18.90
C GLU A 348 -6.75 5.55 -19.43
N GLY A 349 -5.76 6.10 -18.74
CA GLY A 349 -4.33 5.90 -19.06
C GLY A 349 -3.82 6.65 -20.30
N LEU A 350 -4.60 7.57 -20.89
CA LEU A 350 -4.22 8.40 -22.03
C LEU A 350 -4.29 9.90 -21.68
N LYS A 351 -3.44 10.71 -22.30
CA LYS A 351 -3.56 12.18 -22.29
C LYS A 351 -4.92 12.61 -22.84
N ALA A 352 -5.68 13.35 -22.03
CA ALA A 352 -7.07 13.69 -22.28
C ALA A 352 -7.45 15.08 -21.77
N MET A 353 -8.44 15.68 -22.41
CA MET A 353 -9.14 16.89 -21.97
C MET A 353 -10.33 16.46 -21.11
N ARG A 354 -10.39 16.95 -19.86
CA ARG A 354 -11.47 16.64 -18.91
C ARG A 354 -11.92 17.90 -18.16
N CYS A 355 -13.13 17.89 -17.61
CA CYS A 355 -13.48 18.86 -16.58
C CYS A 355 -12.58 18.69 -15.35
N GLN A 356 -12.24 19.80 -14.69
CA GLN A 356 -11.44 19.80 -13.47
C GLN A 356 -12.08 18.92 -12.39
N ALA A 357 -11.28 18.15 -11.64
CA ALA A 357 -11.76 17.37 -10.52
C ALA A 357 -12.39 18.25 -9.42
N PRO A 358 -13.49 17.81 -8.79
CA PRO A 358 -14.01 18.41 -7.56
C PRO A 358 -12.93 18.65 -6.50
N LEU A 359 -12.01 17.70 -6.31
CA LEU A 359 -10.83 17.92 -5.49
C LEU A 359 -9.58 17.45 -6.24
N SER A 360 -8.57 18.31 -6.30
CA SER A 360 -7.30 17.96 -6.93
C SER A 360 -6.07 18.35 -6.11
N ALA A 361 -4.97 17.66 -6.37
CA ALA A 361 -3.62 18.03 -5.98
C ALA A 361 -2.66 17.67 -7.12
N LEU A 362 -1.72 18.56 -7.43
CA LEU A 362 -0.71 18.33 -8.46
C LEU A 362 0.65 18.77 -7.94
N ASN A 363 1.65 17.88 -8.01
CA ASN A 363 3.02 18.15 -7.54
C ASN A 363 3.09 18.62 -6.07
N ALA A 364 2.18 18.13 -5.22
CA ALA A 364 2.14 18.48 -3.81
C ALA A 364 2.84 17.42 -2.95
N GLU A 365 3.41 17.85 -1.83
CA GLU A 365 4.04 16.95 -0.86
C GLU A 365 3.42 17.13 0.52
N ASN A 366 3.35 16.05 1.30
CA ASN A 366 2.84 16.06 2.67
C ASN A 366 1.39 16.59 2.72
N ILE A 367 0.46 15.85 2.10
CA ILE A 367 -0.95 16.25 1.98
C ILE A 367 -1.86 15.21 2.61
N ALA A 368 -2.98 15.66 3.19
CA ALA A 368 -3.96 14.74 3.73
C ALA A 368 -5.41 15.21 3.57
N ILE A 369 -6.32 14.24 3.54
CA ILE A 369 -7.76 14.43 3.70
C ILE A 369 -8.19 13.47 4.81
N THR A 370 -8.58 14.00 5.97
CA THR A 370 -8.83 13.21 7.17
C THR A 370 -10.17 13.55 7.81
N GLY A 371 -10.62 12.71 8.75
CA GLY A 371 -11.79 12.98 9.56
C GLY A 371 -12.91 11.99 9.32
N LYS A 372 -14.17 12.40 9.56
CA LYS A 372 -15.36 11.54 9.46
C LYS A 372 -16.52 12.20 8.71
N GLY A 373 -16.23 13.24 7.94
CA GLY A 373 -17.21 13.88 7.07
C GLY A 373 -17.38 13.16 5.74
N ILE A 374 -18.31 13.69 4.95
CA ILE A 374 -18.68 13.18 3.62
C ILE A 374 -18.25 14.21 2.58
N LEU A 375 -17.59 13.75 1.53
CA LEU A 375 -17.44 14.48 0.28
C LEU A 375 -18.43 13.89 -0.73
N ASP A 376 -19.34 14.70 -1.25
CA ASP A 376 -20.32 14.29 -2.26
C ASP A 376 -19.99 14.96 -3.60
N GLY A 377 -19.67 14.15 -4.61
CA GLY A 377 -19.19 14.61 -5.92
C GLY A 377 -20.25 15.26 -6.83
N GLY A 378 -21.53 15.22 -6.49
CA GLY A 378 -22.61 15.72 -7.37
C GLY A 378 -22.68 14.98 -8.72
N GLY A 379 -22.20 13.74 -8.78
CA GLY A 379 -21.95 13.00 -10.00
C GLY A 379 -23.20 12.58 -10.78
N ASP A 380 -24.36 12.58 -10.15
CA ASP A 380 -25.65 12.30 -10.76
C ASP A 380 -26.02 13.30 -11.86
N ALA A 381 -25.59 14.56 -11.72
CA ALA A 381 -25.71 15.54 -12.79
C ALA A 381 -24.87 15.21 -14.03
N TRP A 382 -23.86 14.35 -13.92
CA TRP A 382 -22.87 14.10 -14.98
C TRP A 382 -23.11 12.80 -15.75
N ARG A 383 -23.71 11.79 -15.12
CA ARG A 383 -23.70 10.41 -15.63
C ARG A 383 -24.84 10.16 -16.62
N ILE A 384 -24.49 9.50 -17.72
CA ILE A 384 -25.47 8.93 -18.66
C ILE A 384 -26.11 7.72 -17.99
N VAL A 385 -27.42 7.56 -18.13
CA VAL A 385 -28.17 6.48 -17.47
C VAL A 385 -28.96 5.68 -18.49
N LYS A 386 -28.80 4.36 -18.47
CA LYS A 386 -29.62 3.44 -19.28
C LYS A 386 -30.90 3.08 -18.51
N LYS A 387 -32.01 2.94 -19.24
CA LYS A 387 -33.34 2.65 -18.70
C LYS A 387 -33.39 1.35 -17.91
N ASP A 388 -32.67 0.33 -18.35
CA ASP A 388 -32.58 -0.98 -17.71
C ASP A 388 -31.83 -0.97 -16.36
N LYS A 389 -31.09 0.10 -16.06
CA LYS A 389 -30.44 0.30 -14.76
C LYS A 389 -31.37 0.93 -13.71
N LEU A 390 -32.59 1.33 -14.09
CA LEU A 390 -33.57 1.96 -13.21
C LEU A 390 -34.89 1.20 -13.21
N THR A 391 -35.61 1.26 -12.08
CA THR A 391 -37.03 0.90 -12.07
C THR A 391 -37.83 1.86 -12.95
N GLU A 392 -39.01 1.45 -13.41
CA GLU A 392 -39.87 2.30 -14.24
C GLU A 392 -40.18 3.65 -13.57
N SER A 393 -40.43 3.64 -12.26
CA SER A 393 -40.68 4.87 -11.48
C SER A 393 -39.47 5.81 -11.41
N GLN A 394 -38.27 5.25 -11.29
CA GLN A 394 -37.01 6.02 -11.28
C GLN A 394 -36.72 6.58 -12.66
N TRP A 395 -36.90 5.80 -13.73
CA TRP A 395 -36.73 6.24 -15.11
C TRP A 395 -37.65 7.42 -15.43
N LYS A 396 -38.96 7.30 -15.11
CA LYS A 396 -39.93 8.38 -15.32
C LYS A 396 -39.55 9.65 -14.58
N ARG A 397 -39.05 9.52 -13.34
CA ARG A 397 -38.58 10.67 -12.55
C ARG A 397 -37.37 11.35 -13.21
N LEU A 398 -36.39 10.56 -13.64
CA LEU A 398 -35.19 11.06 -14.30
C LEU A 398 -35.54 11.82 -15.59
N THR A 399 -36.32 11.21 -16.49
CA THR A 399 -36.68 11.86 -17.76
C THR A 399 -37.58 13.09 -17.58
N THR A 400 -38.29 13.23 -16.46
CA THR A 400 -39.08 14.43 -16.12
C THR A 400 -38.21 15.54 -15.52
N SER A 401 -37.08 15.20 -14.90
CA SER A 401 -36.19 16.17 -14.24
C SER A 401 -35.35 17.03 -15.19
N GLY A 402 -35.42 16.76 -16.50
CA GLY A 402 -34.64 17.44 -17.55
C GLY A 402 -33.75 16.46 -18.31
N GLY A 403 -32.71 16.98 -18.95
CA GLY A 403 -31.83 16.20 -19.83
C GLY A 403 -32.52 15.75 -21.12
N ILE A 404 -31.92 14.77 -21.81
CA ILE A 404 -32.35 14.31 -23.14
C ILE A 404 -32.38 12.80 -23.17
N THR A 405 -33.49 12.24 -23.64
CA THR A 405 -33.54 10.81 -23.96
C THR A 405 -33.14 10.62 -25.41
N GLY A 406 -32.18 9.73 -25.67
CA GLY A 406 -31.71 9.44 -27.02
C GLY A 406 -32.78 8.82 -27.91
N ASP A 407 -32.47 8.74 -29.20
CA ASP A 407 -33.39 8.21 -30.23
C ASP A 407 -33.85 6.77 -29.93
N ASP A 408 -33.04 6.00 -29.20
CA ASP A 408 -33.33 4.63 -28.77
C ASP A 408 -34.41 4.51 -27.69
N GLN A 409 -34.81 5.63 -27.06
CA GLN A 409 -35.72 5.69 -25.91
C GLN A 409 -35.26 4.84 -24.71
N LYS A 410 -33.98 4.48 -24.67
CA LYS A 410 -33.37 3.58 -23.68
C LYS A 410 -32.19 4.23 -22.95
N THR A 411 -31.67 5.34 -23.43
CA THR A 411 -30.53 6.03 -22.82
C THR A 411 -30.86 7.50 -22.55
N TRP A 412 -30.66 7.94 -21.31
CA TRP A 412 -30.83 9.32 -20.88
C TRP A 412 -29.46 10.00 -20.72
N TYR A 413 -29.37 11.23 -21.20
CA TYR A 413 -28.18 12.07 -21.22
C TYR A 413 -28.43 13.36 -20.43
N PRO A 414 -27.49 13.81 -19.60
CA PRO A 414 -27.67 15.06 -18.84
C PRO A 414 -27.82 16.31 -19.70
N SER A 415 -27.16 16.36 -20.88
CA SER A 415 -27.23 17.50 -21.80
C SER A 415 -27.02 17.09 -23.26
N GLU A 416 -27.27 18.03 -24.19
CA GLU A 416 -26.93 17.87 -25.62
C GLU A 416 -25.44 17.59 -25.82
N LYS A 417 -24.59 18.23 -25.01
CA LYS A 417 -23.13 18.04 -25.07
C LYS A 417 -22.76 16.63 -24.62
N SER A 418 -23.41 16.09 -23.59
CA SER A 418 -23.23 14.69 -23.17
C SER A 418 -23.64 13.71 -24.27
N LEU A 419 -24.77 13.95 -24.95
CA LEU A 419 -25.21 13.15 -26.09
C LEU A 419 -24.20 13.20 -27.25
N LYS A 420 -23.76 14.41 -27.63
CA LYS A 420 -22.76 14.59 -28.69
C LYS A 420 -21.45 13.89 -28.36
N GLY A 421 -20.95 14.07 -27.13
CA GLY A 421 -19.73 13.43 -26.65
C GLY A 421 -19.81 11.91 -26.69
N SER A 422 -20.96 11.32 -26.34
CA SER A 422 -21.16 9.87 -26.38
C SER A 422 -21.06 9.26 -27.79
N LYS A 423 -21.35 10.07 -28.82
CA LYS A 423 -21.25 9.70 -30.24
C LYS A 423 -19.88 10.05 -30.85
N THR A 424 -18.99 10.66 -30.07
CA THR A 424 -17.67 11.11 -30.53
C THR A 424 -16.61 10.05 -30.27
N GLN A 425 -15.95 9.59 -31.33
CA GLN A 425 -14.87 8.61 -31.22
C GLN A 425 -13.69 9.20 -30.42
N GLN A 426 -13.21 8.44 -29.42
CA GLN A 426 -12.12 8.88 -28.53
C GLN A 426 -12.37 10.27 -27.91
N ALA A 427 -13.63 10.56 -27.55
CA ALA A 427 -14.03 11.82 -26.94
C ALA A 427 -13.09 12.22 -25.80
N GLY A 428 -12.47 13.40 -25.95
CA GLY A 428 -11.55 13.95 -24.96
C GLY A 428 -10.09 13.55 -25.13
N VAL A 429 -9.73 12.50 -25.87
CA VAL A 429 -8.31 12.20 -26.14
C VAL A 429 -7.71 13.39 -26.91
N ILE A 430 -6.57 13.90 -26.43
CA ILE A 430 -5.96 15.10 -27.01
C ILE A 430 -5.23 14.74 -28.30
N ALA A 431 -5.83 15.13 -29.44
CA ALA A 431 -5.19 15.00 -30.74
C ALA A 431 -4.16 16.12 -30.96
N PRO A 432 -3.13 15.91 -31.81
CA PRO A 432 -2.14 16.94 -32.12
C PRO A 432 -2.78 18.25 -32.59
N GLY A 433 -2.34 19.38 -32.03
CA GLY A 433 -2.82 20.72 -32.38
C GLY A 433 -4.19 21.11 -31.79
N LYS A 434 -4.86 20.24 -31.03
CA LYS A 434 -6.12 20.56 -30.36
C LYS A 434 -5.91 21.27 -29.03
N THR A 435 -6.82 22.18 -28.71
CA THR A 435 -6.86 22.98 -27.48
C THR A 435 -8.13 22.72 -26.70
N ALA A 436 -8.24 23.21 -25.45
CA ALA A 436 -9.47 23.06 -24.65
C ALA A 436 -10.72 23.61 -25.37
N ALA A 437 -10.58 24.65 -26.20
CA ALA A 437 -11.70 25.26 -26.92
C ALA A 437 -12.37 24.28 -27.91
N ASP A 438 -11.59 23.35 -28.49
CA ASP A 438 -12.08 22.34 -29.44
C ASP A 438 -13.01 21.30 -28.80
N TYR A 439 -13.07 21.23 -27.46
CA TYR A 439 -13.85 20.23 -26.71
C TYR A 439 -15.08 20.83 -26.02
N ASN A 440 -15.34 22.13 -26.19
CA ASN A 440 -16.40 22.86 -25.46
C ASN A 440 -17.83 22.37 -25.79
N ASP A 441 -18.04 21.85 -26.99
CA ASP A 441 -19.30 21.33 -27.48
C ASP A 441 -19.62 19.91 -26.97
N ILE A 442 -18.64 19.25 -26.34
CA ILE A 442 -18.79 17.96 -25.67
C ILE A 442 -18.37 18.01 -24.19
N LYS A 443 -18.12 19.20 -23.63
CA LYS A 443 -17.58 19.41 -22.27
C LYS A 443 -18.28 18.58 -21.20
N ASP A 444 -19.61 18.53 -21.22
CA ASP A 444 -20.42 17.85 -20.19
C ASP A 444 -20.28 16.31 -20.26
N PHE A 445 -19.82 15.77 -21.39
CA PHE A 445 -19.43 14.36 -21.53
C PHE A 445 -18.07 14.06 -20.88
N LEU A 446 -17.18 15.07 -20.81
CA LEU A 446 -15.81 14.95 -20.34
C LEU A 446 -15.74 15.05 -18.81
N ARG A 447 -16.44 14.12 -18.16
CA ARG A 447 -16.68 14.08 -16.71
C ARG A 447 -15.38 14.16 -15.90
N PRO A 448 -15.35 14.88 -14.78
CA PRO A 448 -14.18 14.86 -13.92
C PRO A 448 -14.07 13.54 -13.14
N ASN A 449 -12.85 13.13 -12.79
CA ASN A 449 -12.67 12.21 -11.65
C ASN A 449 -13.04 12.98 -10.37
N MET A 450 -13.55 12.31 -9.34
CA MET A 450 -13.96 13.01 -8.11
C MET A 450 -12.73 13.55 -7.35
N ILE A 451 -11.75 12.68 -7.08
CA ILE A 451 -10.47 13.04 -6.47
C ILE A 451 -9.34 12.73 -7.45
N SER A 452 -8.54 13.76 -7.80
CA SER A 452 -7.39 13.63 -8.70
C SER A 452 -6.11 14.09 -7.99
N ILE A 453 -5.28 13.14 -7.53
CA ILE A 453 -4.02 13.43 -6.84
C ILE A 453 -2.89 12.96 -7.75
N ALA A 454 -2.19 13.90 -8.39
CA ALA A 454 -1.21 13.59 -9.42
C ALA A 454 0.20 14.04 -9.03
N SER A 455 1.20 13.19 -9.23
CA SER A 455 2.61 13.48 -8.98
C SER A 455 2.90 13.97 -7.56
N CYS A 456 2.18 13.44 -6.56
CA CYS A 456 2.28 13.86 -5.17
C CYS A 456 3.10 12.87 -4.32
N LYS A 457 3.65 13.34 -3.20
CA LYS A 457 4.39 12.50 -2.24
C LYS A 457 3.86 12.65 -0.83
N TYR A 458 3.88 11.56 -0.06
CA TYR A 458 3.42 11.54 1.35
C TYR A 458 1.95 11.95 1.44
N VAL A 459 1.08 11.06 0.97
CA VAL A 459 -0.36 11.30 0.84
C VAL A 459 -1.12 10.44 1.85
N LEU A 460 -2.03 11.05 2.62
CA LEU A 460 -2.90 10.34 3.56
C LEU A 460 -4.38 10.64 3.29
N LEU A 461 -5.18 9.62 2.99
CA LEU A 461 -6.64 9.69 2.99
C LEU A 461 -7.15 8.82 4.14
N GLU A 462 -7.84 9.41 5.12
CA GLU A 462 -8.20 8.69 6.35
C GLU A 462 -9.61 8.99 6.84
N GLY A 463 -10.41 7.93 7.05
CA GLY A 463 -11.69 7.97 7.77
C GLY A 463 -12.88 8.62 7.03
N VAL A 464 -12.62 9.38 5.97
CA VAL A 464 -13.64 10.11 5.22
C VAL A 464 -14.46 9.21 4.30
N THR A 465 -15.70 9.64 4.03
CA THR A 465 -16.55 9.04 3.00
C THR A 465 -16.47 9.87 1.72
N PHE A 466 -16.21 9.21 0.59
CA PHE A 466 -16.33 9.78 -0.74
C PHE A 466 -17.54 9.14 -1.42
N GLN A 467 -18.47 9.95 -1.92
CA GLN A 467 -19.66 9.43 -2.57
C GLN A 467 -20.08 10.20 -3.82
N ASN A 468 -20.93 9.57 -4.62
CA ASN A 468 -21.57 10.17 -5.78
C ASN A 468 -20.55 10.75 -6.78
N SER A 469 -19.51 9.99 -7.14
CA SER A 469 -18.44 10.44 -8.03
C SER A 469 -18.91 10.63 -9.48
N PRO A 470 -18.52 11.70 -10.20
CA PRO A 470 -18.91 11.89 -11.62
C PRO A 470 -18.35 10.81 -12.57
N ALA A 471 -17.13 10.34 -12.29
CA ALA A 471 -16.45 9.20 -12.93
C ALA A 471 -15.65 8.45 -11.84
N TRP A 472 -14.36 8.16 -12.05
CA TRP A 472 -13.49 7.51 -11.07
C TRP A 472 -13.51 8.26 -9.74
N CYS A 473 -13.62 7.53 -8.63
CA CYS A 473 -13.77 8.13 -7.31
C CYS A 473 -12.42 8.63 -6.77
N LEU A 474 -11.45 7.72 -6.59
CA LEU A 474 -10.12 8.03 -6.05
C LEU A 474 -9.06 7.73 -7.11
N HIS A 475 -8.41 8.76 -7.65
CA HIS A 475 -7.35 8.59 -8.65
C HIS A 475 -6.01 9.20 -8.20
N PRO A 476 -5.23 8.47 -7.38
CA PRO A 476 -3.81 8.73 -7.22
C PRO A 476 -3.05 8.30 -8.49
N LEU A 477 -2.34 9.25 -9.10
CA LEU A 477 -1.55 9.06 -10.31
C LEU A 477 -0.11 9.48 -10.05
N LEU A 478 0.87 8.62 -10.37
CA LEU A 478 2.30 8.95 -10.25
C LEU A 478 2.71 9.41 -8.83
N CYS A 479 2.07 8.87 -7.81
CA CYS A 479 2.29 9.26 -6.43
C CYS A 479 3.21 8.27 -5.69
N GLU A 480 3.94 8.77 -4.70
CA GLU A 480 4.80 7.96 -3.84
C GLU A 480 4.42 8.10 -2.37
N HIS A 481 4.45 7.00 -1.62
CA HIS A 481 4.10 6.97 -0.19
C HIS A 481 2.65 7.43 0.06
N ILE A 482 1.71 6.55 -0.26
CA ILE A 482 0.27 6.83 -0.18
C ILE A 482 -0.35 5.89 0.84
N THR A 483 -1.14 6.44 1.76
CA THR A 483 -1.94 5.65 2.69
C THR A 483 -3.40 5.99 2.52
N LEU A 484 -4.23 5.00 2.24
CA LEU A 484 -5.68 5.03 2.40
C LEU A 484 -6.01 4.19 3.62
N ARG A 485 -6.64 4.80 4.63
CA ARG A 485 -6.99 4.10 5.88
C ARG A 485 -8.42 4.37 6.28
N ASN A 486 -9.22 3.32 6.45
CA ASN A 486 -10.62 3.43 6.89
C ASN A 486 -11.47 4.38 6.02
N VAL A 487 -11.14 4.49 4.73
CA VAL A 487 -11.90 5.28 3.76
C VAL A 487 -13.12 4.48 3.29
N TYR A 488 -14.26 5.17 3.09
CA TYR A 488 -15.43 4.58 2.44
C TYR A 488 -15.68 5.27 1.10
N ALA A 489 -15.56 4.53 -0.02
CA ALA A 489 -16.02 4.99 -1.32
C ALA A 489 -17.39 4.38 -1.64
N LYS A 490 -18.40 5.24 -1.88
CA LYS A 490 -19.79 4.84 -2.10
C LYS A 490 -20.39 5.49 -3.34
N ASN A 491 -20.57 4.72 -4.41
CA ASN A 491 -21.21 5.18 -5.64
C ASN A 491 -22.42 4.31 -5.97
N PRO A 492 -23.43 4.86 -6.67
CA PRO A 492 -24.52 4.04 -7.18
C PRO A 492 -23.98 2.90 -8.04
N TRP A 493 -24.57 1.71 -7.92
CA TRP A 493 -24.17 0.51 -8.68
C TRP A 493 -24.18 0.69 -10.21
N TYR A 494 -24.95 1.67 -10.71
CA TYR A 494 -25.04 2.02 -12.12
C TYR A 494 -24.13 3.21 -12.51
N ALA A 495 -23.28 3.67 -11.61
CA ALA A 495 -22.38 4.78 -11.89
C ALA A 495 -21.36 4.37 -12.96
N GLN A 496 -21.52 4.93 -14.17
CA GLN A 496 -20.65 4.66 -15.31
C GLN A 496 -19.20 5.08 -15.00
N ASN A 497 -18.22 4.17 -15.16
CA ASN A 497 -16.83 4.41 -14.74
C ASN A 497 -16.74 4.84 -13.27
N GLY A 498 -17.59 4.26 -12.42
CA GLY A 498 -17.74 4.62 -11.01
C GLY A 498 -16.79 3.87 -10.10
N ASP A 499 -15.57 3.58 -10.56
CA ASP A 499 -14.51 2.86 -9.84
C ASP A 499 -14.28 3.45 -8.44
N GLY A 500 -13.95 2.59 -7.47
CA GLY A 500 -13.67 3.00 -6.09
C GLY A 500 -12.28 3.61 -5.94
N LEU A 501 -11.24 2.87 -6.32
CA LEU A 501 -9.86 3.31 -6.33
C LEU A 501 -9.18 2.93 -7.64
N ASP A 502 -8.55 3.91 -8.28
CA ASP A 502 -7.67 3.76 -9.42
C ASP A 502 -6.25 4.15 -9.02
N LEU A 503 -5.46 3.19 -8.55
CA LEU A 503 -4.06 3.42 -8.18
C LEU A 503 -3.18 3.29 -9.43
N GLU A 504 -2.79 4.43 -10.02
CA GLU A 504 -2.13 4.47 -11.32
C GLU A 504 -0.66 4.91 -11.24
N SER A 505 0.26 4.06 -11.71
CA SER A 505 1.71 4.31 -11.71
C SER A 505 2.25 4.82 -10.36
N CYS A 506 1.74 4.29 -9.25
CA CYS A 506 2.11 4.72 -7.90
C CYS A 506 3.10 3.76 -7.23
N ARG A 507 3.86 4.25 -6.24
CA ARG A 507 4.82 3.42 -5.49
C ARG A 507 4.72 3.60 -3.98
N PHE A 508 4.94 2.53 -3.22
CA PHE A 508 4.85 2.52 -1.75
C PHE A 508 3.45 2.94 -1.30
N ALA A 509 2.45 2.12 -1.61
CA ALA A 509 1.06 2.41 -1.25
C ALA A 509 0.52 1.39 -0.22
N ARG A 510 -0.32 1.88 0.69
CA ARG A 510 -1.05 1.05 1.65
C ARG A 510 -2.54 1.40 1.63
N ILE A 511 -3.38 0.39 1.47
CA ILE A 511 -4.83 0.49 1.48
C ILE A 511 -5.33 -0.45 2.57
N GLU A 512 -5.81 0.13 3.66
CA GLU A 512 -6.06 -0.59 4.92
C GLU A 512 -7.43 -0.26 5.50
N GLY A 513 -8.24 -1.28 5.81
CA GLY A 513 -9.53 -1.05 6.49
C GLY A 513 -10.57 -0.33 5.62
N CYS A 514 -10.35 -0.21 4.31
CA CYS A 514 -11.21 0.54 3.42
C CYS A 514 -12.47 -0.26 3.02
N THR A 515 -13.54 0.47 2.73
CA THR A 515 -14.81 -0.09 2.22
C THR A 515 -15.13 0.52 0.85
N PHE A 516 -15.56 -0.31 -0.09
CA PHE A 516 -15.93 0.11 -1.44
C PHE A 516 -17.30 -0.48 -1.81
N ASP A 517 -18.22 0.36 -2.27
CA ASP A 517 -19.53 -0.02 -2.79
C ASP A 517 -19.83 0.86 -4.00
N VAL A 518 -19.62 0.34 -5.20
CA VAL A 518 -19.33 1.15 -6.39
C VAL A 518 -19.92 0.59 -7.68
N GLY A 519 -19.91 1.42 -8.73
CA GLY A 519 -20.52 1.09 -10.02
C GLY A 519 -19.59 0.41 -11.04
N ASP A 520 -18.29 0.34 -10.74
CA ASP A 520 -17.29 -0.35 -11.57
C ASP A 520 -16.27 -1.08 -10.67
N ASP A 521 -14.98 -1.16 -11.01
CA ASP A 521 -13.98 -1.87 -10.20
C ASP A 521 -13.85 -1.28 -8.77
N GLY A 522 -13.69 -2.14 -7.76
CA GLY A 522 -13.53 -1.73 -6.36
C GLY A 522 -12.15 -1.16 -6.08
N ILE A 523 -11.13 -2.03 -6.09
CA ILE A 523 -9.71 -1.68 -5.93
C ILE A 523 -9.00 -2.00 -7.24
N CYS A 524 -8.66 -0.98 -8.02
CA CYS A 524 -8.11 -1.12 -9.37
C CYS A 524 -6.67 -0.61 -9.48
N ILE A 525 -5.77 -1.47 -9.92
CA ILE A 525 -4.37 -1.18 -10.18
C ILE A 525 -4.15 -0.89 -11.66
N LYS A 526 -3.59 0.27 -11.98
CA LYS A 526 -3.32 0.75 -13.34
C LYS A 526 -1.90 1.31 -13.48
N SER A 527 -1.44 1.54 -14.70
CA SER A 527 -0.13 2.13 -15.02
C SER A 527 -0.08 2.66 -16.46
N GLY A 528 -1.15 3.31 -16.90
CA GLY A 528 -1.26 3.89 -18.24
C GLY A 528 -1.66 2.89 -19.33
N ARG A 529 -2.04 3.42 -20.50
CA ARG A 529 -2.60 2.65 -21.61
C ARG A 529 -1.72 2.70 -22.86
N ASP A 530 -1.56 1.54 -23.47
CA ASP A 530 -0.89 1.30 -24.75
C ASP A 530 0.48 1.99 -24.87
N GLU A 531 0.78 2.60 -26.01
CA GLU A 531 2.06 3.23 -26.29
C GLU A 531 2.40 4.35 -25.30
N GLN A 532 1.41 5.14 -24.85
CA GLN A 532 1.64 6.20 -23.88
C GLN A 532 2.04 5.63 -22.51
N GLY A 533 1.36 4.57 -22.05
CA GLY A 533 1.73 3.89 -20.82
C GLY A 533 3.11 3.22 -20.89
N ARG A 534 3.45 2.59 -22.04
CA ARG A 534 4.79 2.02 -22.26
C ARG A 534 5.88 3.08 -22.27
N LYS A 535 5.65 4.23 -22.93
CA LYS A 535 6.58 5.36 -22.95
C LYS A 535 6.77 5.97 -21.56
N ARG A 536 5.70 6.03 -20.76
CA ARG A 536 5.79 6.44 -19.34
C ARG A 536 6.67 5.46 -18.57
N GLY A 537 6.46 4.15 -18.74
CA GLY A 537 7.34 3.12 -18.19
C GLY A 537 7.38 3.08 -16.64
N VAL A 538 6.36 3.61 -15.98
CA VAL A 538 6.26 3.62 -14.52
C VAL A 538 5.19 2.61 -14.07
N PRO A 539 5.58 1.48 -13.46
CA PRO A 539 4.63 0.51 -12.94
C PRO A 539 3.95 1.03 -11.68
N THR A 540 2.79 0.47 -11.33
CA THR A 540 2.33 0.52 -9.94
C THR A 540 3.03 -0.56 -9.15
N ALA A 541 3.75 -0.19 -8.09
CA ALA A 541 4.59 -1.14 -7.37
C ALA A 541 4.67 -0.91 -5.87
N ASP A 542 5.08 -1.95 -5.12
CA ASP A 542 5.27 -1.88 -3.67
C ASP A 542 3.95 -1.48 -2.96
N VAL A 543 2.90 -2.27 -3.17
CA VAL A 543 1.55 -1.99 -2.66
C VAL A 543 1.11 -3.05 -1.66
N ILE A 544 0.53 -2.59 -0.55
CA ILE A 544 -0.15 -3.43 0.44
C ILE A 544 -1.64 -3.07 0.40
N VAL A 545 -2.49 -4.08 0.25
CA VAL A 545 -3.95 -3.99 0.44
C VAL A 545 -4.30 -4.97 1.54
N ASN A 546 -4.85 -4.51 2.65
CA ASN A 546 -5.19 -5.38 3.77
C ASN A 546 -6.51 -4.99 4.44
N ASN A 547 -7.24 -5.99 4.92
CA ASN A 547 -8.42 -5.77 5.77
C ASN A 547 -9.52 -4.92 5.11
N CYS A 548 -9.71 -5.04 3.79
CA CYS A 548 -10.67 -4.25 3.03
C CYS A 548 -11.95 -5.04 2.71
N THR A 549 -13.07 -4.32 2.57
CA THR A 549 -14.36 -4.90 2.13
C THR A 549 -14.82 -4.24 0.84
N VAL A 550 -15.17 -5.05 -0.16
CA VAL A 550 -15.78 -4.59 -1.41
C VAL A 550 -17.17 -5.20 -1.52
N TYR A 551 -18.19 -4.37 -1.61
CA TYR A 551 -19.58 -4.76 -1.86
C TYR A 551 -19.83 -4.83 -3.38
N HIS A 552 -20.92 -4.25 -3.89
CA HIS A 552 -21.15 -4.22 -5.33
C HIS A 552 -19.96 -3.53 -6.03
N ALA A 553 -19.41 -4.18 -7.04
CA ALA A 553 -18.34 -3.68 -7.91
C ALA A 553 -18.16 -4.64 -9.10
N HIS A 554 -17.59 -4.19 -10.21
CA HIS A 554 -17.21 -5.07 -11.33
C HIS A 554 -16.06 -6.04 -10.99
N GLY A 555 -15.31 -5.76 -9.92
CA GLY A 555 -14.21 -6.58 -9.43
C GLY A 555 -13.83 -6.20 -8.01
N GLY A 556 -13.54 -7.18 -7.15
CA GLY A 556 -13.06 -6.94 -5.78
C GLY A 556 -11.67 -6.32 -5.78
N PHE A 557 -10.68 -7.09 -6.24
CA PHE A 557 -9.32 -6.61 -6.51
C PHE A 557 -8.98 -6.81 -7.97
N VAL A 558 -8.53 -5.74 -8.62
CA VAL A 558 -8.42 -5.65 -10.08
C VAL A 558 -7.05 -5.16 -10.50
N ILE A 559 -6.48 -5.76 -11.53
CA ILE A 559 -5.32 -5.20 -12.26
C ILE A 559 -5.72 -5.01 -13.73
N GLY A 560 -5.60 -3.78 -14.22
CA GLY A 560 -5.84 -3.42 -15.61
C GLY A 560 -7.17 -2.70 -15.89
N SER A 561 -7.55 -2.49 -17.15
CA SER A 561 -6.85 -2.99 -18.34
C SER A 561 -5.61 -2.16 -18.70
N GLU A 562 -5.51 -0.95 -18.16
CA GLU A 562 -4.45 0.03 -18.41
C GLU A 562 -3.23 -0.35 -17.57
N MET A 563 -2.51 -1.41 -17.95
CA MET A 563 -1.34 -1.93 -17.21
C MET A 563 -0.03 -1.83 -18.00
N SER A 564 0.04 -0.89 -18.96
CA SER A 564 1.12 -0.81 -19.94
C SER A 564 2.49 -0.43 -19.34
N GLY A 565 2.51 0.30 -18.21
CA GLY A 565 3.71 0.55 -17.43
C GLY A 565 4.11 -0.63 -16.52
N GLY A 566 3.23 -1.63 -16.37
CA GLY A 566 3.40 -2.81 -15.52
C GLY A 566 2.77 -2.69 -14.13
N ALA A 567 2.79 -3.78 -13.38
CA ALA A 567 2.46 -3.82 -11.96
C ALA A 567 3.35 -4.84 -11.23
N ASN A 568 3.91 -4.47 -10.08
CA ASN A 568 4.95 -5.28 -9.45
C ASN A 568 4.91 -5.27 -7.92
N ASN A 569 5.16 -6.41 -7.29
CA ASN A 569 5.32 -6.48 -5.83
C ASN A 569 4.08 -5.96 -5.08
N LEU A 570 2.94 -6.63 -5.31
CA LEU A 570 1.65 -6.32 -4.68
C LEU A 570 1.28 -7.40 -3.67
N TYR A 571 0.81 -6.98 -2.51
CA TYR A 571 0.45 -7.84 -1.37
C TYR A 571 -1.00 -7.56 -0.98
N VAL A 572 -1.90 -8.52 -1.18
CA VAL A 572 -3.34 -8.38 -0.93
C VAL A 572 -3.78 -9.40 0.11
N SER A 573 -4.20 -9.00 1.30
CA SER A 573 -4.65 -9.95 2.32
C SER A 573 -5.91 -9.55 3.08
N ASP A 574 -6.57 -10.55 3.65
CA ASP A 574 -7.65 -10.38 4.63
C ASP A 574 -8.80 -9.52 4.10
N CYS A 575 -9.16 -9.72 2.82
CA CYS A 575 -10.21 -8.95 2.16
C CYS A 575 -11.48 -9.76 1.94
N SER A 576 -12.63 -9.06 1.94
CA SER A 576 -13.94 -9.65 1.68
C SER A 576 -14.59 -9.03 0.44
N PHE A 577 -15.03 -9.85 -0.52
CA PHE A 577 -15.70 -9.41 -1.75
C PHE A 577 -17.13 -9.97 -1.78
N LEU A 578 -18.11 -9.10 -1.61
CA LEU A 578 -19.50 -9.47 -1.30
C LEU A 578 -20.43 -8.91 -2.38
N GLY A 579 -20.83 -9.76 -3.32
CA GLY A 579 -21.67 -9.33 -4.44
C GLY A 579 -20.93 -8.57 -5.55
N THR A 580 -19.60 -8.68 -5.61
CA THR A 580 -18.83 -8.19 -6.77
C THR A 580 -19.08 -9.08 -7.98
N ASP A 581 -19.13 -8.51 -9.19
CA ASP A 581 -19.32 -9.27 -10.43
C ASP A 581 -18.25 -10.36 -10.60
N ILE A 582 -16.99 -9.98 -10.35
CA ILE A 582 -15.82 -10.87 -10.33
C ILE A 582 -15.12 -10.69 -8.98
N GLY A 583 -14.53 -11.76 -8.44
CA GLY A 583 -13.70 -11.67 -7.23
C GLY A 583 -12.34 -11.03 -7.49
N LEU A 584 -11.37 -11.85 -7.90
CA LEU A 584 -10.04 -11.42 -8.34
C LEU A 584 -10.02 -11.27 -9.87
N ARG A 585 -9.75 -10.07 -10.39
CA ARG A 585 -9.90 -9.74 -11.81
C ARG A 585 -8.61 -9.21 -12.42
N PHE A 586 -7.99 -9.97 -13.31
CA PHE A 586 -6.75 -9.57 -13.99
C PHE A 586 -7.00 -9.48 -15.49
N LYS A 587 -6.98 -8.26 -16.05
CA LYS A 587 -7.44 -7.98 -17.41
C LYS A 587 -6.39 -7.25 -18.24
N THR A 588 -6.15 -7.71 -19.46
CA THR A 588 -5.29 -7.03 -20.44
C THR A 588 -5.69 -7.41 -21.87
N THR A 589 -5.05 -6.78 -22.86
CA THR A 589 -5.23 -7.10 -24.28
C THR A 589 -3.98 -6.76 -25.07
N ARG A 590 -3.85 -7.32 -26.27
CA ARG A 590 -2.78 -6.95 -27.23
C ARG A 590 -2.82 -5.46 -27.50
N GLY A 591 -1.64 -4.86 -27.62
CA GLY A 591 -1.47 -3.42 -27.72
C GLY A 591 -1.15 -2.76 -26.38
N ARG A 592 -1.46 -3.39 -25.24
CA ARG A 592 -1.07 -2.87 -23.91
C ARG A 592 0.43 -3.00 -23.66
N GLY A 593 1.01 -4.17 -23.88
CA GLY A 593 2.37 -4.47 -23.41
C GLY A 593 2.43 -4.58 -21.90
N GLY A 594 3.58 -4.25 -21.29
CA GLY A 594 3.75 -4.24 -19.84
C GLY A 594 3.88 -5.64 -19.22
N ILE A 595 4.38 -5.68 -17.98
CA ILE A 595 4.56 -6.91 -17.19
C ILE A 595 3.83 -6.75 -15.87
N VAL A 596 3.01 -7.74 -15.51
CA VAL A 596 2.43 -7.88 -14.17
C VAL A 596 3.05 -9.11 -13.52
N GLU A 597 3.76 -8.91 -12.41
CA GLU A 597 4.47 -9.98 -11.71
C GLU A 597 4.70 -9.73 -10.22
N LYS A 598 4.97 -10.79 -9.46
CA LYS A 598 5.15 -10.76 -8.00
C LYS A 598 3.88 -10.28 -7.30
N ILE A 599 2.78 -10.97 -7.58
CA ILE A 599 1.46 -10.68 -7.01
C ILE A 599 1.16 -11.73 -5.95
N TYR A 600 1.02 -11.31 -4.71
CA TYR A 600 0.76 -12.18 -3.57
C TYR A 600 -0.63 -11.85 -3.01
N VAL A 601 -1.51 -12.85 -2.99
CA VAL A 601 -2.88 -12.75 -2.50
C VAL A 601 -3.09 -13.82 -1.43
N SER A 602 -3.64 -13.46 -0.27
CA SER A 602 -3.88 -14.41 0.82
C SER A 602 -5.14 -14.09 1.61
N ASN A 603 -5.83 -15.08 2.17
CA ASN A 603 -6.99 -14.88 3.05
C ASN A 603 -8.10 -14.02 2.40
N ILE A 604 -8.71 -14.52 1.32
CA ILE A 604 -9.82 -13.82 0.64
C ILE A 604 -11.12 -14.57 0.84
N ASN A 605 -12.16 -13.87 1.28
CA ASN A 605 -13.51 -14.40 1.40
C ASN A 605 -14.43 -13.77 0.35
N MET A 606 -15.21 -14.59 -0.34
CA MET A 606 -16.12 -14.13 -1.39
C MET A 606 -17.51 -14.73 -1.23
N GLU A 607 -18.54 -13.94 -1.54
CA GLU A 607 -19.92 -14.41 -1.52
C GLU A 607 -20.72 -13.80 -2.68
N ASN A 608 -21.56 -14.62 -3.31
CA ASN A 608 -22.51 -14.21 -4.36
C ASN A 608 -21.83 -13.51 -5.54
N ILE A 609 -20.85 -14.16 -6.17
CA ILE A 609 -20.09 -13.64 -7.32
C ILE A 609 -20.81 -14.01 -8.64
N PRO A 610 -21.50 -13.09 -9.33
CA PRO A 610 -22.29 -13.41 -10.52
C PRO A 610 -21.50 -13.98 -11.71
N ALA A 611 -20.20 -13.71 -11.82
CA ALA A 611 -19.34 -14.20 -12.90
C ALA A 611 -18.21 -15.11 -12.35
N GLU A 612 -16.94 -14.75 -12.55
CA GLU A 612 -15.79 -15.54 -12.12
C GLU A 612 -15.30 -15.20 -10.70
N ALA A 613 -15.02 -16.21 -9.87
CA ALA A 613 -14.33 -15.96 -8.60
C ALA A 613 -12.88 -15.50 -8.82
N ILE A 614 -12.16 -16.14 -9.75
CA ILE A 614 -10.80 -15.77 -10.14
C ILE A 614 -10.71 -15.73 -11.67
N LEU A 615 -10.36 -14.56 -12.23
CA LEU A 615 -10.26 -14.34 -13.67
C LEU A 615 -8.89 -13.78 -14.06
N PHE A 616 -8.29 -14.41 -15.06
CA PHE A 616 -7.20 -13.87 -15.87
C PHE A 616 -7.62 -13.89 -17.34
N ASP A 617 -7.64 -12.73 -17.99
CA ASP A 617 -8.02 -12.63 -19.39
C ASP A 617 -7.14 -11.63 -20.17
N MET A 618 -6.44 -12.15 -21.19
CA MET A 618 -5.62 -11.38 -22.12
C MET A 618 -6.37 -10.97 -23.41
N TYR A 619 -7.69 -11.17 -23.47
CA TYR A 619 -8.56 -10.71 -24.57
C TYR A 619 -9.64 -9.72 -24.09
N TYR A 620 -9.27 -8.78 -23.22
CA TYR A 620 -10.21 -7.78 -22.70
C TYR A 620 -10.86 -6.95 -23.83
N MET A 621 -12.18 -6.69 -23.70
CA MET A 621 -13.02 -6.02 -24.71
C MET A 621 -13.78 -4.78 -24.19
N ALA A 622 -13.44 -4.22 -23.04
CA ALA A 622 -14.12 -3.03 -22.48
C ALA A 622 -15.66 -3.14 -22.39
N LYS A 623 -16.14 -4.27 -21.83
CA LYS A 623 -17.56 -4.54 -21.57
C LYS A 623 -17.77 -4.94 -20.10
N ASP A 624 -18.99 -4.71 -19.58
CA ASP A 624 -19.43 -5.14 -18.25
C ASP A 624 -19.12 -6.64 -18.06
N PRO A 625 -18.61 -7.11 -16.92
CA PRO A 625 -18.27 -8.52 -16.76
C PRO A 625 -19.51 -9.43 -16.85
N VAL A 626 -20.63 -9.04 -16.24
CA VAL A 626 -21.89 -9.78 -16.33
C VAL A 626 -22.59 -9.46 -17.65
N VAL A 627 -22.94 -10.51 -18.39
CA VAL A 627 -23.66 -10.38 -19.67
C VAL A 627 -25.12 -10.03 -19.38
N LEU A 628 -25.59 -8.91 -19.93
CA LEU A 628 -26.99 -8.51 -19.80
C LEU A 628 -27.90 -9.42 -20.63
N VAL A 629 -29.16 -9.57 -20.21
CA VAL A 629 -30.15 -10.42 -20.90
C VAL A 629 -30.30 -9.97 -22.36
N GLY A 630 -30.02 -10.89 -23.29
CA GLY A 630 -30.09 -10.64 -24.74
C GLY A 630 -28.81 -10.09 -25.37
N GLU A 631 -27.78 -9.77 -24.59
CA GLU A 631 -26.46 -9.39 -25.11
C GLU A 631 -25.73 -10.63 -25.67
N LYS A 632 -25.27 -10.57 -26.92
CA LYS A 632 -24.37 -11.57 -27.50
C LYS A 632 -22.94 -11.05 -27.48
N ARG A 633 -22.00 -11.86 -26.99
CA ARG A 633 -20.57 -11.58 -27.06
C ARG A 633 -19.91 -12.61 -27.94
N GLU A 634 -19.28 -12.14 -29.00
CA GLU A 634 -18.47 -13.00 -29.86
C GLU A 634 -17.22 -13.44 -29.11
N THR A 635 -16.88 -14.72 -29.25
CA THR A 635 -15.62 -15.24 -28.72
C THR A 635 -14.47 -14.63 -29.52
N PRO A 636 -13.43 -14.08 -28.87
CA PRO A 636 -12.26 -13.59 -29.58
C PRO A 636 -11.64 -14.67 -30.47
N LYS A 637 -11.18 -14.29 -31.65
CA LYS A 637 -10.44 -15.19 -32.54
C LYS A 637 -9.08 -15.54 -31.89
N VAL A 638 -8.83 -16.84 -31.72
CA VAL A 638 -7.53 -17.33 -31.27
C VAL A 638 -6.62 -17.42 -32.49
N GLU A 639 -5.55 -16.63 -32.48
CA GLU A 639 -4.50 -16.63 -33.49
C GLU A 639 -3.18 -16.27 -32.84
N THR A 640 -2.10 -16.90 -33.29
CA THR A 640 -0.73 -16.55 -32.90
C THR A 640 -0.26 -15.37 -33.72
N ILE A 641 0.22 -14.32 -33.06
CA ILE A 641 0.86 -13.17 -33.72
C ILE A 641 2.30 -12.98 -33.23
N PRO A 642 3.15 -12.22 -33.95
CA PRO A 642 4.50 -11.91 -33.46
C PRO A 642 4.47 -11.19 -32.10
N VAL A 643 5.39 -11.57 -31.22
CA VAL A 643 5.60 -10.85 -29.95
C VAL A 643 6.17 -9.46 -30.25
N THR A 644 5.56 -8.44 -29.67
CA THR A 644 6.00 -7.03 -29.78
C THR A 644 6.05 -6.40 -28.38
N ASP A 645 6.50 -5.15 -28.27
CA ASP A 645 6.38 -4.37 -27.03
C ASP A 645 4.92 -4.21 -26.57
N GLY A 646 3.95 -4.35 -27.49
CA GLY A 646 2.52 -4.34 -27.18
C GLY A 646 1.96 -5.68 -26.70
N THR A 647 2.77 -6.75 -26.61
CA THR A 647 2.33 -8.06 -26.10
C THR A 647 2.43 -8.09 -24.57
N PRO A 648 1.30 -8.14 -23.84
CA PRO A 648 1.31 -8.12 -22.38
C PRO A 648 1.83 -9.43 -21.77
N ARG A 649 2.29 -9.37 -20.52
CA ARG A 649 2.78 -10.54 -19.77
C ARG A 649 2.21 -10.58 -18.36
N PHE A 650 1.53 -11.66 -18.02
CA PHE A 650 1.14 -11.99 -16.65
C PHE A 650 1.94 -13.20 -16.18
N ARG A 651 2.68 -13.06 -15.08
CA ARG A 651 3.42 -14.17 -14.46
C ARG A 651 3.62 -14.00 -12.96
N ASP A 652 3.99 -15.06 -12.26
CA ASP A 652 4.41 -15.01 -10.84
C ASP A 652 3.31 -14.47 -9.92
N PHE A 653 2.19 -15.20 -9.89
CA PHE A 653 1.06 -14.97 -8.98
C PHE A 653 0.98 -16.08 -7.95
N HIS A 654 0.87 -15.71 -6.69
CA HIS A 654 0.72 -16.61 -5.55
C HIS A 654 -0.59 -16.27 -4.86
N ILE A 655 -1.60 -17.12 -5.01
CA ILE A 655 -2.93 -16.93 -4.45
C ILE A 655 -3.20 -18.07 -3.47
N ASN A 656 -3.28 -17.73 -2.19
CA ASN A 656 -3.41 -18.68 -1.10
C ASN A 656 -4.67 -18.41 -0.26
N ASN A 657 -5.28 -19.46 0.29
CA ASN A 657 -6.38 -19.36 1.26
C ASN A 657 -7.55 -18.48 0.76
N VAL A 658 -8.21 -18.95 -0.31
CA VAL A 658 -9.39 -18.28 -0.89
C VAL A 658 -10.62 -19.14 -0.69
N VAL A 659 -11.68 -18.52 -0.15
CA VAL A 659 -12.99 -19.16 0.02
C VAL A 659 -14.04 -18.37 -0.74
N CYS A 660 -14.80 -19.04 -1.62
CA CYS A 660 -15.91 -18.43 -2.33
C CYS A 660 -17.18 -19.28 -2.22
N ASN A 661 -18.26 -18.68 -1.73
CA ASN A 661 -19.58 -19.29 -1.69
C ASN A 661 -20.49 -18.68 -2.76
N GLY A 662 -20.56 -19.34 -3.92
CA GLY A 662 -21.40 -18.93 -5.04
C GLY A 662 -20.61 -18.11 -6.06
N ALA A 663 -20.27 -18.76 -7.18
CA ALA A 663 -19.80 -18.10 -8.39
C ALA A 663 -20.43 -18.76 -9.63
N ALA A 664 -20.57 -18.06 -10.76
CA ALA A 664 -20.95 -18.74 -12.01
C ALA A 664 -19.80 -19.64 -12.52
N LYS A 665 -18.55 -19.19 -12.34
CA LYS A 665 -17.36 -19.98 -12.69
C LYS A 665 -16.29 -19.81 -11.61
N ALA A 666 -15.64 -20.89 -11.20
CA ALA A 666 -14.61 -20.79 -10.17
C ALA A 666 -13.34 -20.11 -10.69
N ILE A 667 -12.68 -20.69 -11.70
CA ILE A 667 -11.40 -20.20 -12.21
C ILE A 667 -11.44 -20.03 -13.73
N PHE A 668 -11.02 -18.88 -14.25
CA PHE A 668 -10.87 -18.66 -15.68
C PHE A 668 -9.50 -18.09 -16.00
N ILE A 669 -8.72 -18.80 -16.82
CA ILE A 669 -7.41 -18.37 -17.29
C ILE A 669 -7.40 -18.43 -18.81
N ARG A 670 -7.18 -17.30 -19.46
CA ARG A 670 -7.02 -17.21 -20.92
C ARG A 670 -5.84 -16.34 -21.31
N GLY A 671 -4.75 -17.00 -21.70
CA GLY A 671 -3.52 -16.38 -22.22
C GLY A 671 -3.52 -16.19 -23.72
N LEU A 672 -2.37 -15.77 -24.27
CA LEU A 672 -2.15 -15.64 -25.72
C LEU A 672 -1.28 -16.81 -26.22
N PRO A 673 -1.49 -17.33 -27.44
CA PRO A 673 -0.65 -18.41 -27.99
C PRO A 673 0.85 -18.06 -28.05
N GLU A 674 1.19 -16.82 -28.37
CA GLU A 674 2.58 -16.33 -28.38
C GLU A 674 3.11 -15.91 -27.00
N MET A 675 2.24 -15.76 -26.01
CA MET A 675 2.59 -15.33 -24.66
C MET A 675 1.61 -15.92 -23.63
N PRO A 676 1.76 -17.22 -23.28
CA PRO A 676 0.91 -17.87 -22.28
C PRO A 676 0.96 -17.14 -20.93
N ILE A 677 -0.14 -17.16 -20.19
CA ILE A 677 -0.13 -16.76 -18.77
C ILE A 677 0.72 -17.80 -18.03
N SER A 678 1.72 -17.36 -17.24
CA SER A 678 2.65 -18.30 -16.62
C SER A 678 2.78 -18.21 -15.11
N ASP A 679 3.26 -19.27 -14.47
CA ASP A 679 3.71 -19.26 -13.07
C ASP A 679 2.61 -18.76 -12.11
N ILE A 680 1.45 -19.41 -12.18
CA ILE A 680 0.30 -19.13 -11.31
C ILE A 680 0.17 -20.27 -10.30
N TYR A 681 0.29 -19.93 -9.02
CA TYR A 681 0.23 -20.86 -7.90
C TYR A 681 -1.02 -20.58 -7.08
N LEU A 682 -1.94 -21.54 -7.08
CA LEU A 682 -3.23 -21.50 -6.39
C LEU A 682 -3.22 -22.54 -5.26
N ASN A 683 -3.16 -22.08 -4.02
CA ASN A 683 -2.98 -22.94 -2.84
C ASN A 683 -4.13 -22.78 -1.85
N ASN A 684 -4.63 -23.90 -1.28
CA ASN A 684 -5.66 -23.89 -0.23
C ASN A 684 -6.92 -23.11 -0.64
N ILE A 685 -7.59 -23.53 -1.71
CA ILE A 685 -8.76 -22.82 -2.24
C ILE A 685 -10.01 -23.68 -2.08
N THR A 686 -11.13 -23.08 -1.66
CA THR A 686 -12.45 -23.73 -1.67
C THR A 686 -13.46 -22.82 -2.37
N ILE A 687 -13.98 -23.24 -3.52
CA ILE A 687 -14.94 -22.45 -4.29
C ILE A 687 -16.17 -23.31 -4.60
N LYS A 688 -17.35 -22.81 -4.23
CA LYS A 688 -18.64 -23.30 -4.73
C LYS A 688 -19.06 -22.48 -5.94
N ALA A 689 -19.23 -23.12 -7.09
CA ALA A 689 -19.60 -22.44 -8.34
C ALA A 689 -20.47 -23.33 -9.25
N ASP A 690 -21.07 -22.75 -10.30
CA ASP A 690 -21.82 -23.55 -11.28
C ASP A 690 -20.88 -24.39 -12.15
N LYS A 691 -19.74 -23.81 -12.56
CA LYS A 691 -18.69 -24.45 -13.37
C LYS A 691 -17.32 -24.36 -12.74
N ALA A 692 -16.50 -25.40 -12.91
CA ALA A 692 -15.14 -25.43 -12.40
C ALA A 692 -14.23 -24.42 -13.10
N GLY A 693 -14.20 -24.40 -14.43
CA GLY A 693 -13.45 -23.38 -15.15
C GLY A 693 -12.68 -23.82 -16.37
N ASP A 694 -11.87 -22.89 -16.88
CA ASP A 694 -11.06 -23.07 -18.09
C ASP A 694 -9.63 -22.58 -17.85
N CYS A 695 -8.65 -23.28 -18.43
CA CYS A 695 -7.27 -22.86 -18.59
C CYS A 695 -6.87 -22.98 -20.06
N ILE A 696 -6.75 -21.85 -20.74
CA ILE A 696 -6.44 -21.73 -22.16
C ILE A 696 -5.12 -20.95 -22.29
N GLU A 697 -4.13 -21.52 -22.99
CA GLU A 697 -2.80 -20.90 -23.16
C GLU A 697 -2.15 -20.55 -21.81
N GLY A 698 -2.17 -21.50 -20.88
CA GLY A 698 -1.50 -21.43 -19.59
C GLY A 698 -0.18 -22.20 -19.57
N LYS A 699 0.81 -21.71 -18.80
CA LYS A 699 2.10 -22.38 -18.62
C LYS A 699 2.51 -22.43 -17.14
N ASN A 700 2.84 -23.61 -16.61
CA ASN A 700 3.23 -23.75 -15.20
C ASN A 700 2.16 -23.20 -14.24
N ILE A 701 0.94 -23.75 -14.36
CA ILE A 701 -0.18 -23.44 -13.47
C ILE A 701 -0.30 -24.58 -12.47
N GLN A 702 -0.27 -24.26 -11.18
CA GLN A 702 -0.26 -25.25 -10.11
C GLN A 702 -1.42 -24.98 -9.16
N LEU A 703 -2.28 -25.99 -8.97
CA LEU A 703 -3.37 -26.00 -8.00
C LEU A 703 -3.00 -27.02 -6.91
N THR A 704 -2.85 -26.57 -5.67
CA THR A 704 -2.53 -27.44 -4.52
C THR A 704 -3.59 -27.29 -3.44
N ASN A 705 -4.21 -28.40 -3.00
CA ASN A 705 -5.30 -28.38 -2.02
C ASN A 705 -6.44 -27.45 -2.48
N VAL A 706 -6.98 -27.70 -3.68
CA VAL A 706 -8.04 -26.90 -4.29
C VAL A 706 -9.32 -27.73 -4.39
N LYS A 707 -10.37 -27.27 -3.71
CA LYS A 707 -11.68 -27.90 -3.69
C LYS A 707 -12.70 -27.08 -4.48
N LEU A 708 -13.11 -27.60 -5.64
CA LEU A 708 -14.14 -26.99 -6.48
C LEU A 708 -15.46 -27.76 -6.32
N LEU A 709 -16.46 -27.12 -5.69
CA LEU A 709 -17.80 -27.67 -5.49
C LEU A 709 -18.71 -27.20 -6.62
N THR A 710 -18.76 -27.96 -7.71
CA THR A 710 -19.42 -27.56 -8.96
C THR A 710 -20.22 -28.70 -9.57
N ALA A 711 -21.20 -28.37 -10.43
CA ALA A 711 -22.06 -29.37 -11.07
C ALA A 711 -21.28 -30.30 -12.05
N ASP A 712 -20.17 -29.81 -12.60
CA ASP A 712 -19.23 -30.57 -13.43
C ASP A 712 -18.21 -31.38 -12.60
N ASN A 713 -18.41 -31.54 -11.29
CA ASN A 713 -17.56 -32.28 -10.35
C ASN A 713 -16.10 -31.79 -10.36
N GLY A 714 -15.90 -30.47 -10.39
CA GLY A 714 -14.58 -29.85 -10.36
C GLY A 714 -13.76 -29.98 -11.65
N LYS A 715 -14.35 -30.47 -12.76
CA LYS A 715 -13.63 -30.69 -14.02
C LYS A 715 -13.31 -29.37 -14.74
N MET A 716 -12.07 -28.92 -14.62
CA MET A 716 -11.56 -27.80 -15.41
C MET A 716 -11.23 -28.24 -16.85
N ASN A 717 -11.61 -27.41 -17.82
CA ASN A 717 -11.21 -27.56 -19.21
C ASN A 717 -9.79 -27.01 -19.41
N VAL A 718 -8.90 -27.77 -20.05
CA VAL A 718 -7.51 -27.37 -20.30
C VAL A 718 -7.23 -27.45 -21.79
N GLN A 719 -6.88 -26.32 -22.38
CA GLN A 719 -6.63 -26.18 -23.81
C GLN A 719 -5.29 -25.48 -24.06
N ASP A 720 -4.50 -26.01 -25.01
CA ASP A 720 -3.24 -25.40 -25.49
C ASP A 720 -2.29 -24.97 -24.36
N SER A 721 -2.30 -25.71 -23.26
CA SER A 721 -1.60 -25.37 -22.02
C SER A 721 -0.49 -26.36 -21.69
N LYS A 722 0.57 -25.91 -21.01
CA LYS A 722 1.77 -26.70 -20.71
C LYS A 722 2.10 -26.70 -19.22
N ALA A 723 2.55 -27.84 -18.70
CA ALA A 723 2.94 -28.00 -17.29
C ALA A 723 1.82 -27.58 -16.31
N ILE A 724 0.61 -28.08 -16.53
CA ILE A 724 -0.53 -27.87 -15.63
C ILE A 724 -0.55 -28.99 -14.60
N LYS A 725 -0.50 -28.62 -13.32
CA LYS A 725 -0.60 -29.54 -12.20
C LYS A 725 -1.87 -29.24 -11.42
N MET A 726 -2.81 -30.16 -11.46
CA MET A 726 -4.00 -30.14 -10.62
C MET A 726 -3.75 -31.16 -9.52
N GLY A 727 -3.51 -30.70 -8.29
CA GLY A 727 -3.36 -31.56 -7.11
C GLY A 727 -4.65 -32.31 -6.81
N ASP A 728 -4.55 -33.32 -5.94
CA ASP A 728 -5.66 -34.19 -5.53
C ASP A 728 -6.82 -33.46 -4.85
#